data_AF-A0A1H3L406-F1
#
_entry.id   AF-A0A1H3L406-F1
#
_cell.length_a   1.000
_cell.length_b   1.000
_cell.length_c   1.000
_cell.angle_alpha   90.00
_cell.angle_beta   90.00
_cell.angle_gamma   90.00
#
_symmetry.space_group_name_H-M   'P 1'
#
loop_
_entity.id
_entity.type
_entity.pdbx_description
1 polymer ?
#
loop_
_entity_poly.entity_id
_entity_poly.type
_entity_poly.pdbx_seq_one_letter_code
_entity_poly.pdbx_strand_id
1 'polypeptide(L)'
;MHRPSLSRRTVLKAGAATAVATTAAVALPTTAQAARPDSGVSAYAFPLSAVRLLAGPFQANAGRTMSYLTFLDADRLLHMFRLNAGLSSSATACGGWESPTTELRGHSIGHVLSGLAQAYASTGDTSYKTKGDYIVTQLGLCQDRATARGFNTGYLSAYPESFIDRVETGQAVWAPYYTLHKIMAGLLDMHLLAGNAQALTILNRKAAWVQFRNSRLTLSQRQAMLRTEFGGVGETLYNLYQYGENAAHLTTAQYFDHAQIFDPLANNSDQLNGFHANTQIPKALAAIRGYHATGTTRYRDIASNFWNFVVNQHSYAIGGNSNGEYFQPPNAIASELSDSTCECCNSYNMLKLTRQLFFTFPNRAAELMDFYEKALYNHLLGAQNPSSSHGFHCYYVPLRAGGIKTYSNDYSNFTCCHGTGMETNTKYGESIYFYNGNTLWVNLFIASTLTWPGRGITVRQDTSYPETSTTRLTITGSGAIDLRVRIPAWTSGAQVSVNGVAQGSPTPGSYLTINRTWASGDTVDISLPMSLAIEPTPDNSAVRAVKHGPIVLAGQYGSTNLSGLPTLNASTLAATSTPLQYTATASTGNVTLLPFYKTHGVRYTVYWNVTSTPTLPAFVAHYQFDESSGTTAADATGNGRTATLAGGAGRTTGRTGNAVNLSGSSQYVTLPSGILAGATSFTIATWVRVTTLANWARLFDFGSGTGTNMFLVPRSGSGTARYAITAGGAGGEQRIDAPAALPAGVWTHVAVTHTGNLGILYVNGAEVARNAALTSRPSSLGTTTQNWIGRSQYSGDPYLNAAVDSFRVYSRALSASEIASLNSSGQ
;
A
#
# COMPACT_ATOMS: atom_id res chain seq x y z
N MET A 1 39.77 -28.92 77.04
CA MET A 1 38.31 -28.83 77.24
C MET A 1 37.69 -28.34 75.93
N HIS A 2 37.22 -29.25 75.07
CA HIS A 2 35.82 -29.70 74.94
C HIS A 2 34.88 -28.71 74.23
N ARG A 3 34.59 -29.08 72.97
CA ARG A 3 33.56 -28.65 72.00
C ARG A 3 32.14 -28.54 72.61
N PRO A 4 31.17 -27.85 71.96
CA PRO A 4 30.38 -28.51 70.88
C PRO A 4 30.02 -27.63 69.67
N SER A 5 29.74 -28.34 68.57
CA SER A 5 29.17 -27.90 67.28
C SER A 5 27.68 -27.56 67.37
N LEU A 6 27.19 -26.59 66.58
CA LEU A 6 25.77 -26.47 66.23
C LEU A 6 25.55 -26.03 64.76
N SER A 7 25.25 -27.02 63.92
CA SER A 7 24.15 -27.15 62.93
C SER A 7 23.70 -26.00 62.01
N ARG A 8 23.60 -26.34 60.72
CA ARG A 8 23.09 -25.63 59.51
C ARG A 8 21.60 -25.21 59.50
N ARG A 9 20.92 -25.05 60.65
CA ARG A 9 19.46 -24.83 60.68
C ARG A 9 18.92 -23.67 61.52
N THR A 10 19.77 -22.76 62.01
CA THR A 10 19.32 -21.66 62.87
C THR A 10 19.92 -20.30 62.50
N VAL A 11 19.72 -19.86 61.25
CA VAL A 11 19.71 -18.42 60.91
C VAL A 11 18.61 -18.20 59.87
N LEU A 12 17.36 -18.41 60.30
CA LEU A 12 16.16 -17.90 59.65
C LEU A 12 15.40 -17.16 60.76
N LYS A 13 15.17 -15.86 60.54
CA LYS A 13 14.56 -14.84 61.42
C LYS A 13 15.55 -13.93 62.15
N ALA A 14 15.96 -12.86 61.45
CA ALA A 14 15.92 -11.47 61.92
C ALA A 14 16.81 -10.63 60.99
N GLY A 15 16.28 -9.54 60.43
CA GLY A 15 17.07 -8.55 59.68
C GLY A 15 16.69 -8.34 58.22
N ALA A 16 15.40 -8.26 57.89
CA ALA A 16 14.97 -7.54 56.68
C ALA A 16 15.07 -6.04 56.97
N ALA A 17 16.27 -5.48 56.83
CA ALA A 17 16.50 -4.04 56.80
C ALA A 17 16.72 -3.63 55.34
N THR A 18 15.68 -3.01 54.81
CA THR A 18 15.58 -2.11 53.66
C THR A 18 16.92 -1.68 53.03
N ALA A 19 17.38 -2.40 52.02
CA ALA A 19 18.17 -1.81 50.96
C ALA A 19 17.20 -1.05 50.06
N VAL A 20 17.06 0.26 50.29
CA VAL A 20 16.44 1.18 49.32
C VAL A 20 17.35 1.19 48.11
N ALA A 21 17.15 0.24 47.20
CA ALA A 21 17.60 0.37 45.83
C ALA A 21 16.79 1.53 45.26
N THR A 22 17.38 2.72 45.27
CA THR A 22 16.94 3.81 44.42
C THR A 22 16.95 3.24 43.00
N THR A 23 15.76 2.92 42.49
CA THR A 23 15.52 2.76 41.07
C THR A 23 15.89 4.09 40.45
N ALA A 24 17.16 4.24 40.06
CA ALA A 24 17.53 5.23 39.07
C ALA A 24 16.68 4.86 37.87
N ALA A 25 15.59 5.61 37.68
CA ALA A 25 14.87 5.60 36.42
C ALA A 25 15.95 5.84 35.37
N VAL A 26 16.25 4.81 34.59
CA VAL A 26 17.08 4.97 33.40
C VAL A 26 16.30 5.96 32.57
N ALA A 27 16.70 7.23 32.65
CA ALA A 27 16.16 8.27 31.79
C ALA A 27 16.39 7.76 30.38
N LEU A 28 15.31 7.72 29.59
CA LEU A 28 15.40 7.41 28.18
C LEU A 28 16.52 8.28 27.59
N PRO A 29 17.37 7.78 26.67
CA PRO A 29 18.05 8.68 25.77
C PRO A 29 16.93 9.50 25.15
N THR A 30 16.87 10.79 25.48
CA THR A 30 15.89 11.70 24.90
C THR A 30 16.23 11.77 23.43
N THR A 31 15.56 10.98 22.60
CA THR A 31 15.49 11.25 21.17
C THR A 31 15.10 12.70 21.05
N ALA A 32 15.87 13.49 20.29
CA ALA A 32 15.69 14.92 20.22
C ALA A 32 14.23 15.22 19.81
N GLN A 33 13.42 15.65 20.78
CA GLN A 33 11.98 15.76 20.60
C GLN A 33 11.72 16.96 19.69
N ALA A 34 10.83 16.80 18.71
CA ALA A 34 10.44 17.91 17.84
C ALA A 34 9.92 19.07 18.71
N ALA A 35 10.36 20.29 18.42
CA ALA A 35 9.88 21.47 19.12
C ALA A 35 8.37 21.70 18.90
N ARG A 36 7.80 21.17 17.81
CA ARG A 36 6.39 21.31 17.44
C ARG A 36 5.68 19.97 17.30
N PRO A 37 4.41 19.87 17.73
CA PRO A 37 3.57 18.74 17.37
C PRO A 37 3.24 18.77 15.88
N ASP A 38 3.14 17.59 15.26
CA ASP A 38 2.62 17.44 13.90
C ASP A 38 1.10 17.70 13.88
N SER A 39 0.65 18.53 12.94
CA SER A 39 -0.77 18.83 12.74
C SER A 39 -1.52 17.62 12.18
N GLY A 40 -2.69 17.31 12.75
CA GLY A 40 -3.60 16.29 12.21
C GLY A 40 -3.12 14.84 12.37
N VAL A 41 -2.08 14.60 13.19
CA VAL A 41 -1.56 13.26 13.49
C VAL A 41 -2.32 12.61 14.65
N SER A 42 -2.65 11.33 14.49
CA SER A 42 -3.44 10.52 15.43
C SER A 42 -2.72 9.29 15.98
N ALA A 43 -1.52 9.02 15.48
CA ALA A 43 -0.67 7.91 15.90
C ALA A 43 0.81 8.24 15.62
N TYR A 44 1.72 7.62 16.37
CA TYR A 44 3.15 7.85 16.29
C TYR A 44 3.92 6.54 16.13
N ALA A 45 5.08 6.62 15.46
CA ALA A 45 6.02 5.52 15.40
C ALA A 45 6.77 5.36 16.72
N PHE A 46 7.00 4.12 17.13
CA PHE A 46 8.00 3.84 18.16
C PHE A 46 9.41 4.15 17.64
N PRO A 47 10.34 4.60 18.50
CA PRO A 47 11.73 4.72 18.10
C PRO A 47 12.28 3.33 17.73
N LEU A 48 13.24 3.28 16.80
CA LEU A 48 13.84 2.00 16.35
C LEU A 48 14.44 1.19 17.51
N SER A 49 14.95 1.87 18.54
CA SER A 49 15.50 1.25 19.75
C SER A 49 14.46 0.49 20.59
N ALA A 50 13.17 0.77 20.38
CA ALA A 50 12.09 0.08 21.07
C ALA A 50 11.69 -1.24 20.40
N VAL A 51 12.05 -1.49 19.13
CA VAL A 51 11.59 -2.66 18.37
C VAL A 51 12.75 -3.49 17.89
N ARG A 52 12.98 -4.62 18.55
CA ARG A 52 14.02 -5.59 18.17
C ARG A 52 13.44 -6.69 17.30
N LEU A 53 13.99 -6.91 16.11
CA LEU A 53 13.62 -8.04 15.26
C LEU A 53 14.09 -9.37 15.89
N LEU A 54 13.28 -10.42 15.76
CA LEU A 54 13.66 -11.79 16.08
C LEU A 54 14.12 -12.53 14.81
N ALA A 55 14.61 -13.75 14.96
CA ALA A 55 15.09 -14.56 13.84
C ALA A 55 13.99 -14.71 12.75
N GLY A 56 14.38 -14.48 11.49
CA GLY A 56 13.48 -14.50 10.35
C GLY A 56 14.08 -13.76 9.15
N PRO A 57 13.35 -13.69 8.02
CA PRO A 57 13.88 -13.13 6.77
C PRO A 57 14.23 -11.63 6.91
N PHE A 58 13.44 -10.86 7.67
CA PHE A 58 13.72 -9.45 7.92
C PHE A 58 14.99 -9.23 8.74
N GLN A 59 15.20 -10.01 9.79
CA GLN A 59 16.43 -9.92 10.60
C GLN A 59 17.66 -10.37 9.80
N ALA A 60 17.53 -11.38 8.94
CA ALA A 60 18.60 -11.81 8.06
C ALA A 60 18.98 -10.72 7.04
N ASN A 61 17.99 -10.04 6.44
CA ASN A 61 18.26 -8.92 5.53
C ASN A 61 18.93 -7.74 6.24
N ALA A 62 18.43 -7.39 7.43
CA ALA A 62 19.02 -6.34 8.27
C ALA A 62 20.49 -6.65 8.58
N GLY A 63 20.79 -7.89 8.98
CA GLY A 63 22.16 -8.32 9.28
C GLY A 63 23.13 -8.21 8.11
N ARG A 64 22.71 -8.59 6.88
CA ARG A 64 23.54 -8.42 5.68
C ARG A 64 23.83 -6.95 5.37
N THR A 65 22.81 -6.09 5.45
CA THR A 65 23.00 -4.65 5.22
C THR A 65 23.90 -4.03 6.29
N MET A 66 23.74 -4.41 7.56
CA MET A 66 24.58 -3.98 8.67
C MET A 66 26.06 -4.41 8.49
N SER A 67 26.29 -5.63 7.99
CA SER A 67 27.62 -6.09 7.59
C SER A 67 28.22 -5.22 6.47
N TYR A 68 27.43 -4.89 5.45
CA TYR A 68 27.88 -4.03 4.35
C TYR A 68 28.18 -2.59 4.79
N LEU A 69 27.34 -2.01 5.66
CA LEU A 69 27.58 -0.70 6.25
C LEU A 69 28.89 -0.66 7.06
N THR A 70 29.27 -1.77 7.70
CA THR A 70 30.56 -1.92 8.39
C THR A 70 31.72 -2.01 7.40
N PHE A 71 31.54 -2.76 6.31
CA PHE A 71 32.53 -2.99 5.26
C PHE A 71 32.90 -1.73 4.46
N LEU A 72 31.94 -0.85 4.16
CA LEU A 72 32.16 0.32 3.28
C LEU A 72 33.28 1.25 3.76
N ASP A 73 34.28 1.53 2.95
CA ASP A 73 35.36 2.44 3.31
C ASP A 73 34.86 3.90 3.29
N ALA A 74 34.86 4.53 4.47
CA ALA A 74 34.44 5.92 4.63
C ALA A 74 35.31 6.89 3.82
N ASP A 75 36.61 6.63 3.71
CA ASP A 75 37.54 7.51 3.00
C ASP A 75 37.36 7.44 1.48
N ARG A 76 36.93 6.28 0.94
CA ARG A 76 36.55 6.16 -0.47
C ARG A 76 35.30 6.97 -0.78
N LEU A 77 34.29 6.93 0.09
CA LEU A 77 33.07 7.74 -0.04
C LEU A 77 33.35 9.24 0.09
N LEU A 78 34.28 9.62 0.97
CA LEU A 78 34.71 11.01 1.18
C LEU A 78 35.66 11.54 0.12
N HIS A 79 36.20 10.67 -0.75
CA HIS A 79 37.26 11.02 -1.69
C HIS A 79 36.91 12.27 -2.53
N MET A 80 35.75 12.27 -3.20
CA MET A 80 35.35 13.38 -4.04
C MET A 80 34.92 14.63 -3.26
N PHE A 81 34.43 14.49 -2.03
CA PHE A 81 34.14 15.64 -1.15
C PHE A 81 35.42 16.39 -0.79
N ARG A 82 36.47 15.64 -0.41
CA ARG A 82 37.78 16.22 -0.07
C ARG A 82 38.38 16.96 -1.26
N LEU A 83 38.46 16.32 -2.43
CA LEU A 83 39.01 16.95 -3.63
C LEU A 83 38.24 18.21 -4.04
N ASN A 84 36.90 18.16 -3.99
CA ASN A 84 36.07 19.32 -4.30
C ASN A 84 36.31 20.49 -3.33
N ALA A 85 36.51 20.20 -2.04
CA ALA A 85 36.85 21.18 -1.01
C ALA A 85 38.34 21.60 -0.99
N GLY A 86 39.18 21.08 -1.90
CA GLY A 86 40.62 21.35 -1.94
C GLY A 86 41.44 20.68 -0.83
N LEU A 87 40.89 19.64 -0.21
CA LEU A 87 41.60 18.75 0.72
C LEU A 87 42.25 17.59 -0.05
N SER A 88 43.39 17.12 0.41
CA SER A 88 44.05 15.94 -0.15
C SER A 88 43.29 14.66 0.15
N SER A 89 43.28 13.71 -0.79
CA SER A 89 42.75 12.36 -0.57
C SER A 89 43.59 11.35 -1.34
N SER A 90 44.09 10.32 -0.65
CA SER A 90 44.80 9.18 -1.26
C SER A 90 43.92 7.94 -1.43
N ALA A 91 42.67 7.98 -0.96
CA ALA A 91 41.74 6.87 -1.05
C ALA A 91 41.37 6.57 -2.52
N THR A 92 41.13 5.30 -2.85
CA THR A 92 40.64 4.92 -4.17
C THR A 92 39.19 5.40 -4.36
N ALA A 93 38.92 6.12 -5.44
CA ALA A 93 37.56 6.56 -5.74
C ALA A 93 36.56 5.38 -5.85
N CYS A 94 35.31 5.63 -5.51
CA CYS A 94 34.20 4.75 -5.88
C CYS A 94 33.96 4.82 -7.39
N GLY A 95 33.35 3.77 -7.96
CA GLY A 95 32.93 3.69 -9.35
C GLY A 95 31.41 3.87 -9.51
N GLY A 96 30.88 3.47 -10.67
CA GLY A 96 29.46 3.61 -10.97
C GLY A 96 29.01 5.08 -10.89
N TRP A 97 27.86 5.32 -10.26
CA TRP A 97 27.33 6.70 -10.12
C TRP A 97 28.10 7.57 -9.12
N GLU A 98 28.97 6.96 -8.31
CA GLU A 98 29.90 7.66 -7.41
C GLU A 98 31.25 7.96 -8.09
N SER A 99 31.41 7.62 -9.37
CA SER A 99 32.68 7.85 -10.07
C SER A 99 33.03 9.34 -10.17
N PRO A 100 34.33 9.70 -10.22
CA PRO A 100 34.76 11.09 -10.32
C PRO A 100 34.17 11.87 -11.51
N THR A 101 33.78 11.17 -12.59
CA THR A 101 33.23 11.76 -13.81
C THR A 101 31.70 11.78 -13.84
N THR A 102 31.01 11.11 -12.91
CA THR A 102 29.55 11.11 -12.86
C THR A 102 29.02 12.33 -12.13
N GLU A 103 27.98 12.97 -12.68
CA GLU A 103 27.42 14.19 -12.11
C GLU A 103 26.62 13.96 -10.81
N LEU A 104 26.16 12.74 -10.57
CA LEU A 104 25.39 12.34 -9.38
C LEU A 104 26.26 12.02 -8.15
N ARG A 105 27.59 11.97 -8.29
CA ARG A 105 28.53 11.55 -7.23
C ARG A 105 28.29 12.27 -5.90
N GLY A 106 28.50 11.57 -4.81
CA GLY A 106 28.27 12.01 -3.44
C GLY A 106 26.87 11.73 -2.90
N HIS A 107 25.96 11.15 -3.68
CA HIS A 107 24.60 10.84 -3.21
C HIS A 107 24.59 9.69 -2.19
N SER A 108 25.49 8.71 -2.37
CA SER A 108 25.53 7.49 -1.56
C SER A 108 25.93 7.75 -0.12
N ILE A 109 26.78 8.76 0.14
CA ILE A 109 27.23 9.06 1.50
C ILE A 109 26.06 9.47 2.41
N GLY A 110 25.06 10.15 1.86
CA GLY A 110 23.85 10.51 2.58
C GLY A 110 23.05 9.28 3.00
N HIS A 111 22.86 8.34 2.09
CA HIS A 111 22.22 7.05 2.37
C HIS A 111 23.00 6.22 3.40
N VAL A 112 24.34 6.22 3.32
CA VAL A 112 25.20 5.54 4.29
C VAL A 112 25.04 6.15 5.69
N LEU A 113 24.99 7.48 5.81
CA LEU A 113 24.74 8.15 7.09
C LEU A 113 23.38 7.75 7.68
N SER A 114 22.30 7.78 6.89
CA SER A 114 20.98 7.31 7.31
C SER A 114 21.01 5.84 7.76
N GLY A 115 21.64 4.96 6.98
CA GLY A 115 21.76 3.54 7.31
C GLY A 115 22.57 3.28 8.59
N LEU A 116 23.68 4.00 8.81
CA LEU A 116 24.48 3.91 10.03
C LEU A 116 23.70 4.40 11.25
N ALA A 117 22.97 5.51 11.12
CA ALA A 117 22.14 6.05 12.19
C ALA A 117 20.99 5.09 12.57
N GLN A 118 20.33 4.49 11.57
CA GLN A 118 19.28 3.48 11.76
C GLN A 118 19.83 2.18 12.36
N ALA A 119 21.01 1.73 11.92
CA ALA A 119 21.68 0.55 12.48
C ALA A 119 22.08 0.78 13.95
N TYR A 120 22.63 1.95 14.28
CA TYR A 120 22.90 2.32 15.68
C TYR A 120 21.61 2.33 16.51
N ALA A 121 20.57 3.01 16.05
CA ALA A 121 19.33 3.14 16.80
C ALA A 121 18.63 1.78 17.02
N SER A 122 18.71 0.86 16.08
CA SER A 122 18.07 -0.46 16.18
C SER A 122 18.85 -1.49 17.01
N THR A 123 20.17 -1.33 17.14
CA THR A 123 21.04 -2.34 17.78
C THR A 123 21.71 -1.85 19.06
N GLY A 124 21.91 -0.54 19.22
CA GLY A 124 22.76 0.05 20.24
C GLY A 124 24.27 -0.11 19.98
N ASP A 125 24.69 -0.73 18.87
CA ASP A 125 26.10 -0.95 18.56
C ASP A 125 26.78 0.38 18.17
N THR A 126 27.67 0.84 19.06
CA THR A 126 28.37 2.11 18.91
C THR A 126 29.32 2.18 17.73
N SER A 127 29.71 1.05 17.11
CA SER A 127 30.59 1.05 15.94
C SER A 127 29.97 1.78 14.74
N TYR A 128 28.65 1.64 14.52
CA TYR A 128 27.93 2.37 13.49
C TYR A 128 27.95 3.88 13.75
N LYS A 129 27.70 4.27 15.00
CA LYS A 129 27.77 5.67 15.43
C LYS A 129 29.18 6.25 15.22
N THR A 130 30.22 5.56 15.68
CA THR A 130 31.62 6.00 15.53
C THR A 130 31.98 6.25 14.07
N LYS A 131 31.58 5.34 13.17
CA LYS A 131 31.81 5.52 11.73
C LYS A 131 31.00 6.67 11.14
N GLY A 132 29.73 6.81 11.53
CA GLY A 132 28.89 7.93 11.11
C GLY A 132 29.47 9.27 11.58
N ASP A 133 29.88 9.36 12.84
CA ASP A 133 30.50 10.55 13.43
C ASP A 133 31.80 10.94 12.73
N TYR A 134 32.62 9.96 12.35
CA TYR A 134 33.81 10.19 11.52
C TYR A 134 33.43 10.84 10.18
N ILE A 135 32.46 10.27 9.46
CA ILE A 135 32.00 10.82 8.17
C ILE A 135 31.45 12.24 8.36
N VAL A 136 30.62 12.48 9.37
CA VAL A 136 30.08 13.81 9.70
C VAL A 136 31.21 14.80 9.96
N THR A 137 32.21 14.42 10.75
CA THR A 137 33.38 15.27 11.05
C THR A 137 34.11 15.66 9.77
N GLN A 138 34.36 14.70 8.87
CA GLN A 138 35.07 14.94 7.62
C GLN A 138 34.25 15.79 6.64
N LEU A 139 32.93 15.61 6.59
CA LEU A 139 32.03 16.48 5.83
C LEU A 139 32.03 17.91 6.38
N GLY A 140 32.10 18.09 7.71
CA GLY A 140 32.26 19.40 8.35
C GLY A 140 33.53 20.12 7.90
N LEU A 141 34.66 19.43 7.90
CA LEU A 141 35.93 19.96 7.39
C LEU A 141 35.84 20.37 5.92
N CYS A 142 35.14 19.60 5.10
CA CYS A 142 34.89 19.94 3.69
C CYS A 142 34.02 21.20 3.57
N GLN A 143 32.95 21.31 4.36
CA GLN A 143 32.07 22.49 4.37
C GLN A 143 32.81 23.76 4.84
N ASP A 144 33.73 23.64 5.79
CA ASP A 144 34.54 24.75 6.28
C ASP A 144 35.56 25.26 5.24
N ARG A 145 36.09 24.36 4.41
CA ARG A 145 37.04 24.73 3.34
C ARG A 145 36.37 25.22 2.05
N ALA A 146 35.06 25.06 1.91
CA ALA A 146 34.32 25.39 0.69
C ALA A 146 34.55 26.85 0.23
N THR A 147 34.60 27.81 1.16
CA THR A 147 34.78 29.24 0.82
C THR A 147 36.19 29.56 0.30
N ALA A 148 37.22 28.84 0.77
CA ALA A 148 38.58 28.95 0.23
C ALA A 148 38.69 28.44 -1.22
N ARG A 149 37.68 27.69 -1.70
CA ARG A 149 37.53 27.26 -3.09
C ARG A 149 36.66 28.18 -3.93
N GLY A 150 36.17 29.28 -3.36
CA GLY A 150 35.27 30.23 -4.02
C GLY A 150 33.80 29.82 -4.00
N PHE A 151 33.41 28.80 -3.22
CA PHE A 151 32.01 28.44 -3.03
C PHE A 151 31.34 29.31 -1.96
N ASN A 152 30.02 29.43 -2.04
CA ASN A 152 29.25 30.18 -1.04
C ASN A 152 29.21 29.46 0.31
N THR A 153 29.15 30.25 1.38
CA THR A 153 29.11 29.75 2.76
C THR A 153 27.98 28.73 2.97
N GLY A 154 28.33 27.59 3.56
CA GLY A 154 27.39 26.49 3.85
C GLY A 154 27.29 25.43 2.74
N TYR A 155 27.89 25.66 1.57
CA TYR A 155 27.94 24.67 0.50
C TYR A 155 28.69 23.40 0.91
N LEU A 156 28.13 22.23 0.56
CA LEU A 156 28.72 20.93 0.84
C LEU A 156 28.24 19.93 -0.21
N SER A 157 29.17 19.41 -1.03
CA SER A 157 28.93 18.39 -2.05
C SER A 157 30.25 17.75 -2.52
N ALA A 158 30.15 16.64 -3.24
CA ALA A 158 31.25 15.99 -3.97
C ALA A 158 31.52 16.59 -5.36
N TYR A 159 30.73 17.60 -5.76
CA TYR A 159 30.84 18.29 -7.04
C TYR A 159 30.87 19.82 -6.86
N PRO A 160 31.39 20.60 -7.83
CA PRO A 160 31.50 22.05 -7.70
C PRO A 160 30.13 22.73 -7.68
N GLU A 161 30.03 23.90 -7.03
CA GLU A 161 28.77 24.65 -6.92
C GLU A 161 28.17 25.05 -8.28
N SER A 162 28.97 25.06 -9.35
CA SER A 162 28.52 25.33 -10.72
C SER A 162 27.48 24.36 -11.27
N PHE A 163 27.32 23.19 -10.66
CA PHE A 163 26.22 22.27 -11.00
C PHE A 163 24.86 22.84 -10.56
N ILE A 164 24.87 23.62 -9.49
CA ILE A 164 23.69 24.32 -8.99
C ILE A 164 23.38 25.53 -9.89
N ASP A 165 24.42 26.24 -10.36
CA ASP A 165 24.25 27.31 -11.36
C ASP A 165 23.57 26.78 -12.64
N ARG A 166 23.98 25.59 -13.12
CA ARG A 166 23.40 24.94 -14.29
C ARG A 166 21.91 24.65 -14.12
N VAL A 167 21.51 23.97 -13.03
CA VAL A 167 20.09 23.61 -12.83
C VAL A 167 19.20 24.84 -12.63
N GLU A 168 19.70 25.87 -11.94
CA GLU A 168 18.96 27.11 -11.69
C GLU A 168 18.78 27.97 -12.96
N THR A 169 19.66 27.78 -13.95
CA THR A 169 19.57 28.42 -15.27
C THR A 169 18.96 27.51 -16.34
N GLY A 170 18.49 26.32 -15.97
CA GLY A 170 17.85 25.37 -16.88
C GLY A 170 18.81 24.63 -17.83
N GLN A 171 20.11 24.68 -17.56
CA GLN A 171 21.10 23.89 -18.30
C GLN A 171 21.08 22.44 -17.82
N ALA A 172 21.29 21.50 -18.74
CA ALA A 172 21.33 20.08 -18.42
C ALA A 172 22.39 19.80 -17.36
N VAL A 173 22.03 19.06 -16.31
CA VAL A 173 22.89 18.55 -15.24
C VAL A 173 22.12 17.43 -14.52
N TRP A 174 22.81 16.37 -14.10
CA TRP A 174 22.13 15.25 -13.46
C TRP A 174 21.80 15.53 -11.98
N ALA A 175 20.54 15.90 -11.72
CA ALA A 175 19.88 15.89 -10.41
C ALA A 175 20.73 16.40 -9.21
N PRO A 176 21.33 17.60 -9.27
CA PRO A 176 22.24 18.04 -8.22
C PRO A 176 21.52 18.21 -6.87
N TYR A 177 20.33 18.81 -6.84
CA TYR A 177 19.57 18.95 -5.58
C TYR A 177 19.15 17.61 -4.97
N TYR A 178 18.96 16.54 -5.76
CA TYR A 178 18.73 15.19 -5.24
C TYR A 178 19.90 14.69 -4.38
N THR A 179 21.13 14.89 -4.86
CA THR A 179 22.34 14.52 -4.13
C THR A 179 22.46 15.32 -2.83
N LEU A 180 22.20 16.63 -2.89
CA LEU A 180 22.21 17.46 -1.68
C LEU A 180 21.15 17.04 -0.67
N HIS A 181 19.96 16.64 -1.13
CA HIS A 181 18.93 16.07 -0.26
C HIS A 181 19.43 14.85 0.49
N LYS A 182 20.11 13.89 -0.15
CA LYS A 182 20.59 12.70 0.56
C LYS A 182 21.55 13.06 1.70
N ILE A 183 22.47 13.98 1.43
CA ILE A 183 23.39 14.48 2.44
C ILE A 183 22.61 15.14 3.58
N MET A 184 21.60 15.96 3.27
CA MET A 184 20.78 16.62 4.30
C MET A 184 19.99 15.62 5.16
N ALA A 185 19.36 14.62 4.53
CA ALA A 185 18.60 13.57 5.22
C ALA A 185 19.52 12.72 6.11
N GLY A 186 20.68 12.31 5.61
CA GLY A 186 21.67 11.54 6.39
C GLY A 186 22.22 12.30 7.59
N LEU A 187 22.49 13.61 7.44
CA LEU A 187 22.89 14.46 8.57
C LEU A 187 21.77 14.60 9.61
N LEU A 188 20.52 14.74 9.15
CA LEU A 188 19.36 14.81 10.04
C LEU A 188 19.19 13.50 10.82
N ASP A 189 19.33 12.36 10.16
CA ASP A 189 19.22 11.04 10.79
C ASP A 189 20.34 10.80 11.81
N MET A 190 21.59 11.17 11.50
CA MET A 190 22.69 11.12 12.47
C MET A 190 22.41 11.97 13.73
N HIS A 191 21.75 13.11 13.58
CA HIS A 191 21.32 13.91 14.73
C HIS A 191 20.17 13.23 15.49
N LEU A 192 19.07 12.88 14.82
CA LEU A 192 17.85 12.39 15.46
C LEU A 192 18.00 10.99 16.06
N LEU A 193 18.75 10.11 15.40
CA LEU A 193 18.86 8.69 15.76
C LEU A 193 20.17 8.35 16.48
N ALA A 194 21.25 9.10 16.20
CA ALA A 194 22.55 8.88 16.80
C ALA A 194 23.03 10.01 17.72
N GLY A 195 22.26 11.09 17.90
CA GLY A 195 22.58 12.18 18.82
C GLY A 195 23.78 13.02 18.40
N ASN A 196 24.15 13.04 17.11
CA ASN A 196 25.29 13.81 16.63
C ASN A 196 24.92 15.30 16.43
N ALA A 197 25.27 16.13 17.41
CA ALA A 197 25.02 17.58 17.35
C ALA A 197 25.77 18.31 16.22
N GLN A 198 26.97 17.85 15.86
CA GLN A 198 27.73 18.44 14.75
C GLN A 198 27.01 18.23 13.41
N ALA A 199 26.34 17.09 13.23
CA ALA A 199 25.55 16.81 12.03
C ALA A 199 24.44 17.87 11.84
N LEU A 200 23.75 18.25 12.93
CA LEU A 200 22.75 19.31 12.91
C LEU A 200 23.37 20.68 12.59
N THR A 201 24.55 21.01 13.11
CA THR A 201 25.27 22.25 12.78
C THR A 201 25.59 22.34 11.28
N ILE A 202 26.14 21.26 10.70
CA ILE A 202 26.48 21.18 9.28
C ILE A 202 25.20 21.29 8.43
N LEU A 203 24.15 20.59 8.83
CA LEU A 203 22.85 20.60 8.17
C LEU A 203 22.20 21.98 8.17
N ASN A 204 22.19 22.70 9.30
CA ASN A 204 21.63 24.05 9.38
C ASN A 204 22.39 25.04 8.47
N ARG A 205 23.72 24.96 8.40
CA ARG A 205 24.52 25.76 7.46
C ARG A 205 24.19 25.43 6.00
N LYS A 206 23.98 24.14 5.70
CA LYS A 206 23.57 23.69 4.36
C LYS A 206 22.15 24.15 4.02
N ALA A 207 21.21 24.09 4.96
CA ALA A 207 19.85 24.59 4.79
C ALA A 207 19.83 26.11 4.55
N ALA A 208 20.65 26.87 5.27
CA ALA A 208 20.83 28.31 5.05
C ALA A 208 21.42 28.61 3.65
N TRP A 209 22.35 27.78 3.17
CA TRP A 209 22.85 27.88 1.80
C TRP A 209 21.75 27.57 0.76
N VAL A 210 20.93 26.53 0.96
CA VAL A 210 19.80 26.22 0.07
C VAL A 210 18.81 27.39 0.02
N GLN A 211 18.51 28.00 1.17
CA GLN A 211 17.69 29.21 1.26
C GLN A 211 18.30 30.36 0.46
N PHE A 212 19.58 30.66 0.69
CA PHE A 212 20.32 31.73 0.00
C PHE A 212 20.25 31.60 -1.52
N ARG A 213 20.37 30.38 -2.05
CA ARG A 213 20.23 30.13 -3.50
C ARG A 213 18.79 30.37 -3.97
N ASN A 214 17.83 29.71 -3.34
CA ASN A 214 16.44 29.67 -3.80
C ASN A 214 15.65 30.96 -3.54
N SER A 215 16.05 31.80 -2.59
CA SER A 215 15.39 33.08 -2.32
C SER A 215 15.68 34.14 -3.39
N ARG A 216 16.70 33.94 -4.24
CA ARG A 216 17.07 34.87 -5.33
C ARG A 216 16.44 34.54 -6.66
N LEU A 217 15.91 33.33 -6.80
CA LEU A 217 15.23 32.89 -8.01
C LEU A 217 13.81 33.44 -8.00
N THR A 218 13.35 33.92 -9.16
CA THR A 218 11.94 34.22 -9.36
C THR A 218 11.12 32.94 -9.27
N LEU A 219 9.80 33.07 -9.08
CA LEU A 219 8.91 31.90 -9.10
C LEU A 219 9.06 31.09 -10.40
N SER A 220 9.16 31.74 -11.57
CA SER A 220 9.31 31.03 -12.85
C SER A 220 10.64 30.30 -12.96
N GLN A 221 11.74 30.89 -12.49
CA GLN A 221 13.05 30.23 -12.44
C GLN A 221 13.02 29.02 -11.53
N ARG A 222 12.41 29.12 -10.35
CA ARG A 222 12.23 27.96 -9.45
C ARG A 222 11.40 26.87 -10.10
N GLN A 223 10.23 27.18 -10.65
CA GLN A 223 9.41 26.16 -11.31
C GLN A 223 10.16 25.50 -12.49
N ALA A 224 10.98 26.25 -13.23
CA ALA A 224 11.83 25.69 -14.28
C ALA A 224 12.89 24.73 -13.73
N MET A 225 13.56 25.11 -12.64
CA MET A 225 14.54 24.28 -11.93
C MET A 225 13.92 22.99 -11.38
N LEU A 226 12.69 23.06 -10.83
CA LEU A 226 11.99 21.91 -10.21
C LEU A 226 11.54 20.83 -11.22
N ARG A 227 11.74 21.04 -12.52
CA ARG A 227 11.61 19.99 -13.54
C ARG A 227 12.76 18.99 -13.48
N THR A 228 13.94 19.40 -13.02
CA THR A 228 15.06 18.50 -12.72
C THR A 228 14.87 17.91 -11.33
N GLU A 229 15.22 16.64 -11.14
CA GLU A 229 15.03 15.94 -9.88
C GLU A 229 15.77 16.62 -8.71
N PHE A 230 15.04 16.80 -7.60
CA PHE A 230 15.55 17.35 -6.34
C PHE A 230 15.29 16.44 -5.13
N GLY A 231 14.68 15.27 -5.33
CA GLY A 231 14.29 14.37 -4.23
C GLY A 231 13.42 15.05 -3.17
N GLY A 232 13.64 14.72 -1.89
CA GLY A 232 12.92 15.23 -0.73
C GLY A 232 13.61 16.38 0.00
N VAL A 233 14.18 17.36 -0.71
CA VAL A 233 14.69 18.59 -0.06
C VAL A 233 13.60 19.23 0.80
N GLY A 234 12.39 19.37 0.25
CA GLY A 234 11.24 19.91 0.98
C GLY A 234 10.88 19.09 2.22
N GLU A 235 10.85 17.76 2.12
CA GLU A 235 10.61 16.85 3.27
C GLU A 235 11.61 17.12 4.40
N THR A 236 12.90 17.20 4.07
CA THR A 236 13.97 17.40 5.06
C THR A 236 13.87 18.77 5.73
N LEU A 237 13.53 19.82 4.97
CA LEU A 237 13.35 21.18 5.49
C LEU A 237 12.11 21.32 6.37
N TYR A 238 10.98 20.68 6.00
CA TYR A 238 9.81 20.62 6.88
C TYR A 238 10.13 19.89 8.20
N ASN A 239 10.91 18.80 8.14
CA ASN A 239 11.33 18.11 9.36
C ASN A 239 12.25 18.97 10.24
N LEU A 240 13.17 19.73 9.64
CA LEU A 240 14.00 20.71 10.36
C LEU A 240 13.18 21.84 10.98
N TYR A 241 12.15 22.31 10.30
CA TYR A 241 11.22 23.29 10.85
C TYR A 241 10.47 22.73 12.06
N GLN A 242 9.94 21.50 11.97
CA GLN A 242 9.29 20.84 13.11
C GLN A 242 10.26 20.61 14.28
N TYR A 243 11.53 20.36 13.97
CA TYR A 243 12.55 20.16 14.99
C TYR A 243 12.95 21.46 15.71
N GLY A 244 13.22 22.56 14.98
CA GLY A 244 13.86 23.75 15.53
C GLY A 244 13.09 25.07 15.39
N GLU A 245 11.85 25.05 14.88
CA GLU A 245 10.95 26.21 14.69
C GLU A 245 11.50 27.35 13.83
N ASN A 246 12.60 27.15 13.11
CA ASN A 246 13.16 28.18 12.25
C ASN A 246 12.28 28.39 11.02
N ALA A 247 11.54 29.49 10.97
CA ALA A 247 10.64 29.86 9.87
C ALA A 247 11.34 29.88 8.50
N ALA A 248 12.65 30.14 8.45
CA ALA A 248 13.43 30.07 7.22
C ALA A 248 13.40 28.67 6.59
N HIS A 249 13.41 27.60 7.40
CA HIS A 249 13.31 26.23 6.91
C HIS A 249 11.94 25.98 6.27
N LEU A 250 10.86 26.46 6.90
CA LEU A 250 9.50 26.38 6.35
C LEU A 250 9.40 27.09 5.01
N THR A 251 9.80 28.36 4.94
CA THR A 251 9.75 29.14 3.69
C THR A 251 10.60 28.49 2.60
N THR A 252 11.78 27.98 2.94
CA THR A 252 12.67 27.31 1.99
C THR A 252 12.08 25.98 1.51
N ALA A 253 11.39 25.22 2.37
CA ALA A 253 10.71 24.00 1.96
C ALA A 253 9.66 24.29 0.87
N GLN A 254 8.89 25.37 1.05
CA GLN A 254 7.84 25.81 0.12
C GLN A 254 8.39 26.30 -1.22
N TYR A 255 9.67 26.71 -1.30
CA TYR A 255 10.31 27.02 -2.59
C TYR A 255 10.46 25.81 -3.51
N PHE A 256 10.34 24.59 -2.96
CA PHE A 256 10.37 23.33 -3.71
C PHE A 256 8.98 22.78 -4.06
N ASP A 257 7.92 23.55 -3.84
CA ASP A 257 6.57 23.18 -4.28
C ASP A 257 6.50 23.25 -5.82
N HIS A 258 6.39 22.09 -6.46
CA HIS A 258 6.39 21.99 -7.92
C HIS A 258 4.96 22.00 -8.46
N ALA A 259 4.49 23.17 -8.90
CA ALA A 259 3.10 23.42 -9.32
C ALA A 259 2.63 22.45 -10.42
N GLN A 260 3.50 22.10 -11.37
CA GLN A 260 3.18 21.14 -12.44
C GLN A 260 2.72 19.77 -11.92
N ILE A 261 3.20 19.36 -10.73
CA ILE A 261 2.82 18.10 -10.09
C ILE A 261 1.73 18.36 -9.04
N PHE A 262 1.87 19.40 -8.24
CA PHE A 262 0.98 19.67 -7.10
C PHE A 262 -0.41 20.14 -7.52
N ASP A 263 -0.53 20.94 -8.57
CA ASP A 263 -1.81 21.52 -8.96
C ASP A 263 -2.80 20.48 -9.49
N PRO A 264 -2.41 19.55 -10.40
CA PRO A 264 -3.29 18.44 -10.79
C PRO A 264 -3.70 17.57 -9.59
N LEU A 265 -2.74 17.22 -8.72
CA LEU A 265 -3.02 16.38 -7.54
C LEU A 265 -3.93 17.06 -6.53
N ALA A 266 -3.80 18.37 -6.30
CA ALA A 266 -4.70 19.14 -5.45
C ALA A 266 -6.14 19.17 -6.01
N ASN A 267 -6.28 19.11 -7.34
CA ASN A 267 -7.55 19.01 -8.04
C ASN A 267 -8.03 17.56 -8.23
N ASN A 268 -7.40 16.59 -7.57
CA ASN A 268 -7.70 15.16 -7.70
C ASN A 268 -7.67 14.67 -9.16
N SER A 269 -6.65 15.09 -9.91
CA SER A 269 -6.40 14.71 -11.30
C SER A 269 -5.06 13.99 -11.42
N ASP A 270 -5.09 12.79 -11.99
CA ASP A 270 -3.88 12.05 -12.33
C ASP A 270 -3.29 12.55 -13.66
N GLN A 271 -2.09 13.13 -13.58
CA GLN A 271 -1.28 13.52 -14.73
C GLN A 271 0.16 12.99 -14.58
N LEU A 272 0.31 11.83 -13.93
CA LEU A 272 1.62 11.26 -13.62
C LEU A 272 2.28 10.55 -14.80
N ASN A 273 1.49 10.10 -15.79
CA ASN A 273 2.01 9.38 -16.97
C ASN A 273 3.18 10.15 -17.64
N GLY A 274 4.27 9.45 -17.90
CA GLY A 274 5.48 10.01 -18.51
C GLY A 274 6.41 10.75 -17.55
N PHE A 275 6.04 10.96 -16.28
CA PHE A 275 6.95 11.48 -15.27
C PHE A 275 7.79 10.37 -14.63
N HIS A 276 9.06 10.66 -14.34
CA HIS A 276 9.92 9.78 -13.54
C HIS A 276 9.30 9.60 -12.15
N ALA A 277 8.98 8.37 -11.78
CA ALA A 277 8.20 8.03 -10.60
C ALA A 277 8.92 8.39 -9.30
N ASN A 278 10.16 7.93 -9.11
CA ASN A 278 10.95 8.24 -7.92
C ASN A 278 11.25 9.74 -7.74
N THR A 279 11.20 10.53 -8.80
CA THR A 279 11.28 12.00 -8.68
C THR A 279 10.02 12.58 -8.03
N GLN A 280 8.83 12.02 -8.29
CA GLN A 280 7.56 12.60 -7.81
C GLN A 280 7.16 12.14 -6.41
N ILE A 281 7.44 10.89 -6.04
CA ILE A 281 7.02 10.34 -4.73
C ILE A 281 7.59 11.15 -3.54
N PRO A 282 8.88 11.55 -3.53
CA PRO A 282 9.42 12.46 -2.51
C PRO A 282 8.76 13.83 -2.45
N LYS A 283 8.16 14.32 -3.55
CA LYS A 283 7.39 15.57 -3.56
C LYS A 283 6.06 15.39 -2.81
N ALA A 284 5.38 14.25 -3.00
CA ALA A 284 4.18 13.91 -2.23
C ALA A 284 4.50 13.71 -0.74
N LEU A 285 5.67 13.14 -0.42
CA LEU A 285 6.20 13.10 0.96
C LEU A 285 6.43 14.49 1.55
N ALA A 286 7.04 15.40 0.77
CA ALA A 286 7.20 16.78 1.18
C ALA A 286 5.85 17.46 1.43
N ALA A 287 4.84 17.20 0.60
CA ALA A 287 3.49 17.71 0.79
C ALA A 287 2.92 17.24 2.15
N ILE A 288 2.86 15.93 2.44
CA ILE A 288 2.28 15.50 3.72
C ILE A 288 3.04 16.05 4.94
N ARG A 289 4.38 16.19 4.86
CA ARG A 289 5.15 16.88 5.91
C ARG A 289 4.85 18.38 5.98
N GLY A 290 4.56 19.03 4.86
CA GLY A 290 4.07 20.40 4.81
C GLY A 290 2.69 20.58 5.46
N TYR A 291 1.80 19.60 5.33
CA TYR A 291 0.55 19.56 6.10
C TYR A 291 0.83 19.43 7.60
N HIS A 292 1.69 18.51 8.02
CA HIS A 292 2.02 18.36 9.45
C HIS A 292 2.64 19.64 10.04
N ALA A 293 3.48 20.33 9.28
CA ALA A 293 4.12 21.57 9.70
C ALA A 293 3.16 22.78 9.78
N THR A 294 2.10 22.83 8.95
CA THR A 294 1.32 24.06 8.75
C THR A 294 -0.19 23.93 8.97
N GLY A 295 -0.74 22.71 8.95
CA GLY A 295 -2.18 22.45 8.92
C GLY A 295 -2.85 22.73 7.57
N THR A 296 -2.10 23.15 6.53
CA THR A 296 -2.66 23.50 5.22
C THR A 296 -3.19 22.26 4.50
N THR A 297 -4.52 22.12 4.42
CA THR A 297 -5.18 20.92 3.88
C THR A 297 -4.85 20.64 2.41
N ARG A 298 -4.51 21.65 1.61
CA ARG A 298 -4.04 21.47 0.22
C ARG A 298 -2.93 20.42 0.14
N TYR A 299 -1.93 20.48 1.04
CA TYR A 299 -0.82 19.53 1.01
C TYR A 299 -1.24 18.11 1.40
N ARG A 300 -2.16 17.99 2.38
CA ARG A 300 -2.74 16.69 2.77
C ARG A 300 -3.46 16.06 1.58
N ASP A 301 -4.25 16.84 0.87
CA ASP A 301 -5.06 16.37 -0.25
C ASP A 301 -4.16 15.97 -1.44
N ILE A 302 -3.11 16.74 -1.75
CA ILE A 302 -2.08 16.38 -2.74
C ILE A 302 -1.48 15.01 -2.41
N ALA A 303 -1.01 14.81 -1.18
CA ALA A 303 -0.34 13.57 -0.78
C ALA A 303 -1.29 12.36 -0.78
N SER A 304 -2.53 12.54 -0.31
CA SER A 304 -3.55 11.49 -0.31
C SER A 304 -3.95 11.12 -1.74
N ASN A 305 -4.19 12.10 -2.62
CA ASN A 305 -4.57 11.85 -4.00
C ASN A 305 -3.44 11.18 -4.79
N PHE A 306 -2.19 11.63 -4.59
CA PHE A 306 -1.02 10.97 -5.18
C PHE A 306 -0.94 9.49 -4.79
N TRP A 307 -1.08 9.18 -3.50
CA TRP A 307 -1.05 7.81 -3.03
C TRP A 307 -2.18 6.98 -3.65
N ASN A 308 -3.40 7.53 -3.70
CA ASN A 308 -4.55 6.86 -4.29
C ASN A 308 -4.34 6.51 -5.76
N PHE A 309 -3.81 7.45 -6.56
CA PHE A 309 -3.53 7.18 -7.98
C PHE A 309 -2.44 6.12 -8.13
N VAL A 310 -1.31 6.27 -7.43
CA VAL A 310 -0.18 5.34 -7.58
C VAL A 310 -0.57 3.93 -7.15
N VAL A 311 -1.22 3.76 -6.00
CA VAL A 311 -1.59 2.44 -5.48
C VAL A 311 -2.65 1.76 -6.34
N ASN A 312 -3.67 2.50 -6.79
CA ASN A 312 -4.81 1.88 -7.49
C ASN A 312 -4.63 1.76 -8.99
N GLN A 313 -3.78 2.58 -9.62
CA GLN A 313 -3.70 2.67 -11.08
C GLN A 313 -2.28 2.45 -11.63
N HIS A 314 -1.23 2.64 -10.84
CA HIS A 314 0.17 2.52 -11.32
C HIS A 314 0.97 1.39 -10.68
N SER A 315 0.36 0.59 -9.80
CA SER A 315 1.07 -0.43 -9.04
C SER A 315 0.83 -1.84 -9.58
N TYR A 316 1.91 -2.61 -9.70
CA TYR A 316 1.88 -4.03 -10.04
C TYR A 316 1.45 -4.89 -8.84
N ALA A 317 1.22 -6.19 -9.06
CA ALA A 317 0.79 -7.14 -8.04
C ALA A 317 1.77 -7.25 -6.85
N ILE A 318 3.04 -6.91 -7.06
CA ILE A 318 4.07 -6.87 -6.01
C ILE A 318 4.09 -5.56 -5.20
N GLY A 319 3.25 -4.58 -5.53
CA GLY A 319 3.19 -3.26 -4.88
C GLY A 319 4.25 -2.25 -5.36
N GLY A 320 5.14 -2.65 -6.27
CA GLY A 320 6.01 -1.74 -7.01
C GLY A 320 5.28 -1.03 -8.15
N ASN A 321 5.89 0.01 -8.71
CA ASN A 321 5.35 0.80 -9.82
C ASN A 321 6.47 1.23 -10.78
N SER A 322 6.08 1.86 -11.89
CA SER A 322 6.93 2.31 -13.00
C SER A 322 7.52 1.20 -13.87
N ASN A 323 7.83 1.58 -15.11
CA ASN A 323 8.61 0.82 -16.07
C ASN A 323 9.68 1.75 -16.65
N GLY A 324 10.96 1.35 -16.55
CA GLY A 324 12.08 2.20 -16.94
C GLY A 324 12.20 3.48 -16.10
N GLU A 325 11.72 3.45 -14.85
CA GLU A 325 11.66 4.59 -13.89
C GLU A 325 10.49 5.58 -14.10
N TYR A 326 9.73 5.44 -15.18
CA TYR A 326 8.62 6.36 -15.50
C TYR A 326 7.27 5.73 -15.18
N PHE A 327 6.36 6.55 -14.67
CA PHE A 327 4.94 6.19 -14.63
C PHE A 327 4.45 5.96 -16.07
N GLN A 328 3.74 4.86 -16.25
CA GLN A 328 3.09 4.51 -17.51
C GLN A 328 1.65 5.01 -17.48
N PRO A 329 0.86 4.87 -18.56
CA PRO A 329 -0.55 5.24 -18.51
C PRO A 329 -1.27 4.54 -17.34
N PRO A 330 -2.24 5.20 -16.68
CA PRO A 330 -3.01 4.58 -15.60
C PRO A 330 -3.62 3.24 -16.05
N ASN A 331 -3.50 2.23 -15.20
CA ASN A 331 -3.93 0.84 -15.42
C ASN A 331 -3.12 0.04 -16.48
N ALA A 332 -2.04 0.58 -17.05
CA ALA A 332 -1.17 -0.17 -17.95
C ALA A 332 -0.20 -1.07 -17.15
N ILE A 333 -0.58 -2.33 -16.95
CA ILE A 333 0.16 -3.29 -16.11
C ILE A 333 0.65 -4.47 -16.94
N ALA A 334 -0.22 -5.20 -17.63
CA ALA A 334 0.18 -6.32 -18.49
C ALA A 334 0.97 -5.85 -19.71
N SER A 335 0.64 -4.68 -20.28
CA SER A 335 1.38 -4.13 -21.42
C SER A 335 2.79 -3.65 -21.06
N GLU A 336 3.07 -3.45 -19.77
CA GLU A 336 4.30 -2.82 -19.25
C GLU A 336 5.23 -3.79 -18.51
N LEU A 337 5.06 -5.10 -18.71
CA LEU A 337 5.92 -6.11 -18.11
C LEU A 337 7.26 -6.18 -18.85
N SER A 338 8.34 -5.80 -18.17
CA SER A 338 9.69 -5.67 -18.76
C SER A 338 10.80 -6.08 -17.78
N ASP A 339 12.06 -5.96 -18.21
CA ASP A 339 13.26 -6.06 -17.35
C ASP A 339 13.49 -4.82 -16.47
N SER A 340 12.82 -3.71 -16.78
CA SER A 340 12.97 -2.43 -16.09
C SER A 340 11.74 -2.05 -15.26
N THR A 341 10.85 -3.01 -15.01
CA THR A 341 9.67 -2.81 -14.17
C THR A 341 10.08 -2.70 -12.70
N CYS A 342 9.34 -1.89 -11.92
CA CYS A 342 9.46 -1.82 -10.46
C CYS A 342 10.87 -1.43 -9.98
N GLU A 343 11.21 -0.14 -10.09
CA GLU A 343 12.36 0.43 -9.37
C GLU A 343 12.13 0.37 -7.85
N CYS A 344 13.13 -0.09 -7.08
CA CYS A 344 13.01 -0.29 -5.64
C CYS A 344 12.81 1.02 -4.85
N CYS A 345 13.44 2.12 -5.28
CA CYS A 345 13.28 3.42 -4.61
C CYS A 345 11.83 3.88 -4.55
N ASN A 346 11.03 3.53 -5.55
CA ASN A 346 9.63 3.91 -5.63
C ASN A 346 8.85 3.30 -4.48
N SER A 347 9.02 2.00 -4.24
CA SER A 347 8.37 1.32 -3.12
C SER A 347 8.91 1.82 -1.78
N TYR A 348 10.22 2.06 -1.65
CA TYR A 348 10.78 2.68 -0.43
C TYR A 348 10.08 4.00 -0.08
N ASN A 349 9.95 4.92 -1.05
CA ASN A 349 9.32 6.22 -0.83
C ASN A 349 7.79 6.10 -0.67
N MET A 350 7.15 5.17 -1.36
CA MET A 350 5.71 4.89 -1.16
C MET A 350 5.43 4.35 0.23
N LEU A 351 6.29 3.50 0.80
CA LEU A 351 6.16 3.03 2.18
C LEU A 351 6.32 4.15 3.20
N LYS A 352 7.29 5.06 2.99
CA LYS A 352 7.39 6.30 3.80
C LYS A 352 6.10 7.11 3.74
N LEU A 353 5.53 7.31 2.54
CA LEU A 353 4.32 8.11 2.34
C LEU A 353 3.12 7.46 3.02
N THR A 354 2.95 6.14 2.82
CA THR A 354 1.91 5.32 3.44
C THR A 354 1.92 5.48 4.95
N ARG A 355 3.10 5.54 5.57
CA ARG A 355 3.25 5.74 7.01
C ARG A 355 2.78 7.11 7.48
N GLN A 356 3.15 8.18 6.77
CA GLN A 356 2.69 9.53 7.10
C GLN A 356 1.16 9.67 6.92
N LEU A 357 0.61 9.03 5.89
CA LEU A 357 -0.84 8.98 5.68
C LEU A 357 -1.55 8.16 6.77
N PHE A 358 -0.94 7.09 7.29
CA PHE A 358 -1.50 6.34 8.43
C PHE A 358 -1.70 7.26 9.62
N PHE A 359 -0.67 8.05 9.95
CA PHE A 359 -0.71 8.98 11.06
C PHE A 359 -1.82 10.04 10.88
N THR A 360 -2.12 10.40 9.63
CA THR A 360 -3.11 11.45 9.28
C THR A 360 -4.55 10.93 9.13
N PHE A 361 -4.72 9.70 8.66
CA PHE A 361 -6.02 9.13 8.27
C PHE A 361 -6.30 7.82 9.04
N PRO A 362 -6.66 7.91 10.34
CA PRO A 362 -6.89 6.71 11.16
C PRO A 362 -8.03 5.82 10.64
N ASN A 363 -9.01 6.38 9.93
CA ASN A 363 -10.09 5.64 9.29
C ASN A 363 -9.64 4.80 8.07
N ARG A 364 -8.44 5.05 7.53
CA ARG A 364 -7.82 4.32 6.42
C ARG A 364 -6.66 3.45 6.86
N ALA A 365 -6.43 3.33 8.17
CA ALA A 365 -5.27 2.67 8.76
C ALA A 365 -5.03 1.23 8.24
N ALA A 366 -6.10 0.45 8.03
CA ALA A 366 -5.98 -0.94 7.58
C ALA A 366 -5.61 -1.01 6.09
N GLU A 367 -6.28 -0.23 5.23
CA GLU A 367 -6.00 -0.10 3.80
C GLU A 367 -4.53 0.29 3.55
N LEU A 368 -4.05 1.29 4.28
CA LEU A 368 -2.67 1.77 4.17
C LEU A 368 -1.67 0.66 4.55
N MET A 369 -1.94 -0.08 5.64
CA MET A 369 -1.05 -1.16 6.07
C MET A 369 -1.17 -2.43 5.22
N ASP A 370 -2.28 -2.65 4.52
CA ASP A 370 -2.41 -3.70 3.51
C ASP A 370 -1.50 -3.42 2.30
N PHE A 371 -1.45 -2.18 1.82
CA PHE A 371 -0.47 -1.78 0.80
C PHE A 371 0.96 -1.86 1.33
N TYR A 372 1.20 -1.44 2.58
CA TYR A 372 2.53 -1.52 3.20
C TYR A 372 3.03 -2.97 3.21
N GLU A 373 2.20 -3.92 3.65
CA GLU A 373 2.49 -5.35 3.63
C GLU A 373 2.73 -5.85 2.20
N LYS A 374 1.87 -5.48 1.24
CA LYS A 374 1.99 -5.89 -0.17
C LYS A 374 3.35 -5.51 -0.75
N ALA A 375 3.75 -4.24 -0.66
CA ALA A 375 5.00 -3.75 -1.23
C ALA A 375 6.23 -4.22 -0.44
N LEU A 376 6.14 -4.29 0.90
CA LEU A 376 7.25 -4.76 1.72
C LEU A 376 7.60 -6.22 1.43
N TYR A 377 6.62 -7.12 1.52
CA TYR A 377 6.87 -8.55 1.35
C TYR A 377 7.19 -8.90 -0.09
N ASN A 378 6.48 -8.37 -1.07
CA ASN A 378 6.58 -8.85 -2.45
C ASN A 378 7.63 -8.12 -3.29
N HIS A 379 8.00 -6.90 -2.92
CA HIS A 379 9.00 -6.13 -3.66
C HIS A 379 10.30 -6.02 -2.86
N LEU A 380 10.28 -5.34 -1.71
CA LEU A 380 11.51 -4.94 -1.02
C LEU A 380 12.22 -6.08 -0.26
N LEU A 381 11.47 -6.98 0.39
CA LEU A 381 12.06 -8.12 1.10
C LEU A 381 12.90 -9.00 0.17
N GLY A 382 12.39 -9.24 -1.04
CA GLY A 382 13.03 -10.06 -2.07
C GLY A 382 14.00 -9.31 -2.99
N ALA A 383 14.24 -8.02 -2.76
CA ALA A 383 15.16 -7.22 -3.58
C ALA A 383 16.62 -7.32 -3.10
N GLN A 384 16.87 -7.87 -1.91
CA GLN A 384 18.21 -8.11 -1.41
C GLN A 384 18.71 -9.50 -1.82
N ASN A 385 19.97 -9.61 -2.25
CA ASN A 385 20.63 -10.86 -2.55
C ASN A 385 20.94 -11.64 -1.25
N PRO A 386 20.26 -12.78 -0.98
CA PRO A 386 20.51 -13.54 0.23
C PRO A 386 21.84 -14.31 0.21
N SER A 387 22.42 -14.52 -0.98
CA SER A 387 23.65 -15.32 -1.18
C SER A 387 24.94 -14.52 -0.94
N SER A 388 24.84 -13.19 -0.81
CA SER A 388 25.97 -12.32 -0.50
C SER A 388 25.98 -11.96 0.98
N SER A 389 27.13 -12.05 1.65
CA SER A 389 27.31 -11.55 3.02
C SER A 389 27.05 -10.05 3.14
N HIS A 390 27.17 -9.30 2.04
CA HIS A 390 26.92 -7.86 1.97
C HIS A 390 25.48 -7.53 1.55
N GLY A 391 24.69 -8.51 1.12
CA GLY A 391 23.28 -8.30 0.77
C GLY A 391 23.06 -7.20 -0.27
N PHE A 392 23.70 -7.34 -1.43
CA PHE A 392 23.52 -6.43 -2.56
C PHE A 392 22.06 -6.29 -2.99
N HIS A 393 21.69 -5.16 -3.56
CA HIS A 393 20.30 -4.80 -3.79
C HIS A 393 19.96 -4.71 -5.28
N CYS A 394 18.74 -5.10 -5.64
CA CYS A 394 18.19 -4.86 -6.97
C CYS A 394 18.02 -3.37 -7.26
N TYR A 395 18.10 -3.01 -8.53
CA TYR A 395 17.60 -1.72 -9.02
C TYR A 395 16.14 -1.86 -9.43
N TYR A 396 15.92 -2.57 -10.55
CA TYR A 396 14.63 -3.05 -10.97
C TYR A 396 14.39 -4.44 -10.43
N VAL A 397 13.12 -4.78 -10.20
CA VAL A 397 12.67 -6.15 -9.97
C VAL A 397 11.81 -6.57 -11.16
N PRO A 398 12.42 -7.21 -12.19
CA PRO A 398 11.77 -7.52 -13.45
C PRO A 398 10.44 -8.25 -13.29
N LEU A 399 9.44 -7.89 -14.10
CA LEU A 399 8.14 -8.56 -14.11
C LEU A 399 7.80 -9.20 -15.47
N ARG A 400 8.67 -9.07 -16.48
CA ARG A 400 8.53 -9.88 -17.70
C ARG A 400 8.66 -11.38 -17.41
N ALA A 401 8.05 -12.19 -18.26
CA ALA A 401 8.26 -13.63 -18.25
C ALA A 401 9.74 -13.97 -18.49
N GLY A 402 10.29 -14.85 -17.65
CA GLY A 402 11.70 -15.25 -17.70
C GLY A 402 12.67 -14.18 -17.20
N GLY A 403 12.19 -13.11 -16.56
CA GLY A 403 13.01 -12.09 -15.93
C GLY A 403 13.89 -12.67 -14.80
N ILE A 404 14.96 -11.96 -14.46
CA ILE A 404 15.90 -12.37 -13.40
C ILE A 404 16.35 -11.15 -12.59
N LYS A 405 16.39 -11.30 -11.27
CA LYS A 405 16.91 -10.25 -10.38
C LYS A 405 18.42 -10.12 -10.54
N THR A 406 18.88 -8.89 -10.83
CA THR A 406 20.29 -8.51 -10.79
C THR A 406 20.54 -7.65 -9.55
N TYR A 407 21.79 -7.58 -9.09
CA TYR A 407 22.12 -6.90 -7.85
C TYR A 407 23.30 -5.96 -8.04
N SER A 408 23.38 -4.97 -7.17
CA SER A 408 24.54 -4.09 -6.99
C SER A 408 25.79 -4.86 -6.56
N ASN A 409 26.88 -4.13 -6.31
CA ASN A 409 28.14 -4.67 -5.84
C ASN A 409 28.84 -3.66 -4.92
N ASP A 410 30.04 -4.00 -4.46
CA ASP A 410 30.73 -3.26 -3.40
C ASP A 410 31.07 -1.81 -3.74
N TYR A 411 31.74 -1.57 -4.87
CA TYR A 411 32.31 -0.25 -5.19
C TYR A 411 32.14 0.21 -6.63
N SER A 412 31.57 -0.59 -7.54
CA SER A 412 31.39 -0.21 -8.94
C SER A 412 29.94 0.03 -9.35
N ASN A 413 28.97 -0.18 -8.45
CA ASN A 413 27.55 -0.03 -8.74
C ASN A 413 26.75 0.62 -7.58
N PHE A 414 26.89 1.93 -7.41
CA PHE A 414 26.18 2.76 -6.43
C PHE A 414 24.91 3.38 -7.00
N THR A 415 23.91 2.59 -7.32
CA THR A 415 22.64 3.14 -7.79
C THR A 415 21.83 3.80 -6.67
N CYS A 416 20.80 4.58 -7.02
CA CYS A 416 19.83 5.10 -6.04
C CYS A 416 19.17 3.97 -5.22
N CYS A 417 18.84 2.83 -5.86
CA CYS A 417 18.26 1.67 -5.19
C CYS A 417 19.21 0.95 -4.25
N HIS A 418 20.52 0.99 -4.53
CA HIS A 418 21.53 0.53 -3.58
C HIS A 418 21.56 1.44 -2.34
N GLY A 419 21.46 2.75 -2.55
CA GLY A 419 21.27 3.74 -1.49
C GLY A 419 20.04 3.48 -0.61
N THR A 420 18.86 3.39 -1.21
CA THR A 420 17.60 3.15 -0.48
C THR A 420 17.53 1.73 0.12
N GLY A 421 18.21 0.75 -0.47
CA GLY A 421 18.35 -0.60 0.09
C GLY A 421 19.09 -0.61 1.43
N MET A 422 20.12 0.23 1.60
CA MET A 422 20.82 0.39 2.88
C MET A 422 19.93 0.94 4.00
N GLU A 423 18.97 1.79 3.65
CA GLU A 423 18.00 2.33 4.61
C GLU A 423 16.82 1.39 4.85
N THR A 424 16.29 0.76 3.79
CA THR A 424 15.12 -0.13 3.88
C THR A 424 15.35 -1.25 4.89
N ASN A 425 16.52 -1.90 4.80
CA ASN A 425 16.79 -3.13 5.54
C ASN A 425 17.18 -2.88 7.00
N THR A 426 17.59 -1.66 7.36
CA THR A 426 17.99 -1.31 8.73
C THR A 426 16.83 -0.83 9.60
N LYS A 427 15.63 -0.67 9.04
CA LYS A 427 14.49 -0.07 9.73
C LYS A 427 13.18 -0.85 9.67
N TYR A 428 13.19 -2.16 9.36
CA TYR A 428 11.96 -2.98 9.30
C TYR A 428 11.08 -2.91 10.57
N GLY A 429 11.67 -2.61 11.74
CA GLY A 429 10.93 -2.41 12.98
C GLY A 429 10.00 -1.18 13.01
N GLU A 430 10.23 -0.18 12.14
CA GLU A 430 9.63 1.16 12.24
C GLU A 430 8.11 1.20 12.05
N SER A 431 7.54 0.18 11.41
CA SER A 431 6.11 0.11 11.06
C SER A 431 5.39 -1.11 11.65
N ILE A 432 6.08 -1.95 12.43
CA ILE A 432 5.45 -3.13 13.03
C ILE A 432 4.38 -2.69 14.04
N TYR A 433 4.71 -1.69 14.85
CA TYR A 433 3.83 -1.15 15.88
C TYR A 433 3.75 0.38 15.79
N PHE A 434 2.58 0.94 16.08
CA PHE A 434 2.39 2.37 16.33
C PHE A 434 1.68 2.59 17.66
N TYR A 435 1.71 3.82 18.19
CA TYR A 435 1.08 4.14 19.46
C TYR A 435 0.47 5.54 19.52
N ASN A 436 -0.45 5.73 20.46
CA ASN A 436 -0.95 7.03 20.90
C ASN A 436 -1.50 6.86 22.32
N GLY A 437 -0.89 7.52 23.31
CA GLY A 437 -1.24 7.31 24.71
C GLY A 437 -1.13 5.83 25.10
N ASN A 438 -2.26 5.22 25.43
CA ASN A 438 -2.34 3.79 25.79
C ASN A 438 -2.77 2.88 24.62
N THR A 439 -3.05 3.42 23.43
CA THR A 439 -3.36 2.65 22.23
C THR A 439 -2.09 2.08 21.61
N LEU A 440 -2.15 0.79 21.26
CA LEU A 440 -1.10 0.07 20.53
C LEU A 440 -1.68 -0.54 19.27
N TRP A 441 -1.23 -0.10 18.11
CA TRP A 441 -1.53 -0.76 16.84
C TRP A 441 -0.48 -1.83 16.55
N VAL A 442 -0.93 -3.04 16.23
CA VAL A 442 -0.13 -4.15 15.70
C VAL A 442 -0.43 -4.23 14.21
N ASN A 443 0.47 -3.66 13.40
CA ASN A 443 0.24 -3.50 11.97
C ASN A 443 0.81 -4.66 11.15
N LEU A 444 2.06 -5.07 11.42
CA LEU A 444 2.77 -6.09 10.65
C LEU A 444 3.03 -7.33 11.51
N PHE A 445 2.93 -8.50 10.88
CA PHE A 445 3.12 -9.78 11.55
C PHE A 445 4.55 -10.27 11.36
N ILE A 446 5.48 -9.53 11.97
CA ILE A 446 6.92 -9.76 11.88
C ILE A 446 7.43 -10.14 13.27
N ALA A 447 8.16 -11.25 13.36
CA ALA A 447 8.73 -11.74 14.61
C ALA A 447 9.62 -10.65 15.26
N SER A 448 9.22 -10.18 16.43
CA SER A 448 9.80 -8.98 17.04
C SER A 448 9.53 -8.90 18.55
N THR A 449 10.24 -8.02 19.23
CA THR A 449 9.94 -7.61 20.61
C THR A 449 9.88 -6.09 20.65
N LEU A 450 8.70 -5.58 21.04
CA LEU A 450 8.50 -4.18 21.41
C LEU A 450 8.80 -4.02 22.90
N THR A 451 9.66 -3.09 23.26
CA THR A 451 9.84 -2.57 24.62
C THR A 451 9.20 -1.19 24.66
N TRP A 452 8.04 -1.05 25.32
CA TRP A 452 7.28 0.19 25.33
C TRP A 452 7.96 1.22 26.25
N PRO A 453 8.56 2.30 25.70
CA PRO A 453 9.30 3.27 26.49
C PRO A 453 8.43 3.90 27.58
N GLY A 454 8.96 4.00 28.81
CA GLY A 454 8.30 4.66 29.94
C GLY A 454 7.11 3.90 30.56
N ARG A 455 6.76 2.70 30.05
CA ARG A 455 5.60 1.95 30.56
C ARG A 455 5.93 0.65 31.29
N GLY A 456 7.18 0.19 31.23
CA GLY A 456 7.57 -1.11 31.81
C GLY A 456 6.83 -2.30 31.19
N ILE A 457 6.33 -2.15 29.95
CA ILE A 457 5.60 -3.17 29.21
C ILE A 457 6.45 -3.62 28.02
N THR A 458 6.50 -4.93 27.79
CA THR A 458 7.02 -5.50 26.54
C THR A 458 5.94 -6.32 25.84
N VAL A 459 5.98 -6.32 24.50
CA VAL A 459 5.13 -7.14 23.64
C VAL A 459 6.04 -7.95 22.73
N ARG A 460 6.12 -9.25 22.98
CA ARG A 460 6.86 -10.20 22.13
C ARG A 460 5.92 -10.81 21.12
N GLN A 461 6.26 -10.73 19.84
CA GLN A 461 5.52 -11.34 18.74
C GLN A 461 6.29 -12.55 18.20
N ASP A 462 5.73 -13.74 18.40
CA ASP A 462 6.23 -15.02 17.92
C ASP A 462 5.44 -15.48 16.69
N THR A 463 6.12 -15.59 15.55
CA THR A 463 5.49 -16.01 14.30
C THR A 463 6.51 -16.43 13.26
N SER A 464 6.10 -17.33 12.36
CA SER A 464 6.77 -17.63 11.08
C SER A 464 5.99 -17.07 9.88
N TYR A 465 5.05 -16.14 10.12
CA TYR A 465 4.29 -15.48 9.06
C TYR A 465 5.23 -14.86 8.01
N PRO A 466 4.97 -15.08 6.70
CA PRO A 466 3.74 -15.62 6.13
C PRO A 466 3.75 -17.14 5.89
N GLU A 467 4.79 -17.88 6.32
CA GLU A 467 4.81 -19.35 6.16
C GLU A 467 3.73 -20.04 6.99
N THR A 468 3.26 -19.37 8.05
CA THR A 468 2.09 -19.72 8.83
C THR A 468 1.08 -18.59 8.80
N SER A 469 -0.20 -18.91 8.96
CA SER A 469 -1.30 -17.94 9.09
C SER A 469 -1.47 -17.41 10.52
N THR A 470 -0.58 -17.74 11.46
CA THR A 470 -0.74 -17.44 12.89
C THR A 470 0.39 -16.59 13.45
N THR A 471 0.07 -15.79 14.45
CA THR A 471 1.03 -15.01 15.25
C THR A 471 0.56 -14.96 16.70
N ARG A 472 1.50 -14.99 17.64
CA ARG A 472 1.23 -14.89 19.08
C ARG A 472 1.92 -13.67 19.65
N LEU A 473 1.16 -12.83 20.34
CA LEU A 473 1.70 -11.78 21.20
C LEU A 473 1.78 -12.30 22.64
N THR A 474 2.90 -12.06 23.32
CA THR A 474 3.06 -12.30 24.75
C THR A 474 3.40 -10.98 25.43
N ILE A 475 2.62 -10.60 26.44
CA ILE A 475 2.79 -9.35 27.16
C ILE A 475 3.56 -9.60 28.47
N THR A 476 4.56 -8.77 28.75
CA THR A 476 5.24 -8.71 30.04
C THR A 476 5.08 -7.31 30.61
N GLY A 477 4.89 -7.21 31.93
CA GLY A 477 4.50 -5.97 32.62
C GLY A 477 2.99 -5.91 32.82
N SER A 478 2.53 -4.82 33.44
CA SER A 478 1.10 -4.63 33.73
C SER A 478 0.64 -3.22 33.40
N GLY A 479 -0.54 -3.10 32.79
CA GLY A 479 -1.15 -1.79 32.53
C GLY A 479 -2.27 -1.84 31.49
N ALA A 480 -3.06 -0.76 31.43
CA ALA A 480 -4.12 -0.61 30.43
C ALA A 480 -3.53 -0.42 29.03
N ILE A 481 -3.94 -1.25 28.06
CA ILE A 481 -3.59 -1.07 26.64
C ILE A 481 -4.87 -1.22 25.82
N ASP A 482 -5.13 -0.22 24.98
CA ASP A 482 -6.10 -0.29 23.89
C ASP A 482 -5.42 -0.97 22.70
N LEU A 483 -5.41 -2.30 22.68
CA LEU A 483 -4.72 -3.09 21.66
C LEU A 483 -5.56 -3.14 20.39
N ARG A 484 -4.98 -2.71 19.27
CA ARG A 484 -5.59 -2.71 17.94
C ARG A 484 -4.83 -3.68 17.04
N VAL A 485 -5.43 -4.82 16.75
CA VAL A 485 -4.85 -5.84 15.87
C VAL A 485 -5.38 -5.65 14.45
N ARG A 486 -4.49 -5.45 13.46
CA ARG A 486 -4.92 -5.35 12.06
C ARG A 486 -5.58 -6.66 11.62
N ILE A 487 -6.73 -6.57 10.98
CA ILE A 487 -7.38 -7.67 10.26
C ILE A 487 -7.29 -7.33 8.76
N PRO A 488 -6.34 -7.91 8.01
CA PRO A 488 -6.09 -7.53 6.62
C PRO A 488 -7.31 -7.74 5.71
N ALA A 489 -7.48 -6.96 4.65
CA ALA A 489 -8.63 -7.12 3.74
C ALA A 489 -8.62 -8.45 2.96
N TRP A 490 -7.46 -9.09 2.82
CA TRP A 490 -7.31 -10.34 2.06
C TRP A 490 -7.76 -11.60 2.83
N THR A 491 -7.91 -11.53 4.16
CA THR A 491 -8.24 -12.72 4.98
C THR A 491 -9.75 -12.92 5.11
N SER A 492 -10.17 -14.16 5.31
CA SER A 492 -11.55 -14.51 5.69
C SER A 492 -11.53 -15.48 6.87
N GLY A 493 -12.47 -15.33 7.81
CA GLY A 493 -12.53 -16.17 9.01
C GLY A 493 -11.40 -15.94 10.02
N ALA A 494 -10.85 -14.72 10.07
CA ALA A 494 -9.85 -14.35 11.06
C ALA A 494 -10.36 -14.57 12.49
N GLN A 495 -9.47 -15.02 13.38
CA GLN A 495 -9.77 -15.26 14.78
C GLN A 495 -8.71 -14.60 15.66
N VAL A 496 -9.15 -13.98 16.75
CA VAL A 496 -8.26 -13.43 17.77
C VAL A 496 -8.76 -13.92 19.13
N SER A 497 -7.86 -14.43 19.96
CA SER A 497 -8.18 -14.84 21.32
C SER A 497 -7.18 -14.28 22.31
N VAL A 498 -7.64 -14.02 23.54
CA VAL A 498 -6.79 -13.59 24.65
C VAL A 498 -6.86 -14.67 25.72
N ASN A 499 -5.71 -15.24 26.09
CA ASN A 499 -5.61 -16.36 27.03
C ASN A 499 -6.58 -17.52 26.68
N GLY A 500 -6.70 -17.83 25.38
CA GLY A 500 -7.59 -18.87 24.85
C GLY A 500 -9.06 -18.46 24.71
N VAL A 501 -9.46 -17.26 25.11
CA VAL A 501 -10.84 -16.77 25.01
C VAL A 501 -11.00 -15.88 23.77
N ALA A 502 -11.89 -16.26 22.85
CA ALA A 502 -12.16 -15.50 21.62
C ALA A 502 -12.56 -14.04 21.90
N GLN A 503 -12.10 -13.12 21.06
CA GLN A 503 -12.33 -11.67 21.19
C GLN A 503 -13.09 -11.12 19.98
N GLY A 504 -14.27 -10.55 20.24
CA GLY A 504 -15.09 -9.83 19.26
C GLY A 504 -15.34 -10.61 17.96
N SER A 505 -15.61 -9.86 16.88
CA SER A 505 -15.80 -10.39 15.53
C SER A 505 -14.83 -9.70 14.57
N PRO A 506 -13.63 -10.26 14.32
CA PRO A 506 -12.65 -9.70 13.39
C PRO A 506 -13.28 -9.41 12.01
N THR A 507 -13.18 -8.16 11.55
CA THR A 507 -13.72 -7.74 10.25
C THR A 507 -12.56 -7.45 9.28
N PRO A 508 -12.48 -8.11 8.11
CA PRO A 508 -11.44 -7.83 7.11
C PRO A 508 -11.39 -6.35 6.72
N GLY A 509 -10.18 -5.82 6.57
CA GLY A 509 -9.94 -4.40 6.23
C GLY A 509 -10.14 -3.45 7.41
N SER A 510 -9.97 -3.92 8.65
CA SER A 510 -10.18 -3.11 9.85
C SER A 510 -9.14 -3.41 10.95
N TYR A 511 -9.31 -2.80 12.13
CA TYR A 511 -8.60 -3.19 13.35
C TYR A 511 -9.59 -3.74 14.37
N LEU A 512 -9.32 -4.94 14.88
CA LEU A 512 -10.02 -5.45 16.06
C LEU A 512 -9.47 -4.74 17.29
N THR A 513 -10.36 -4.14 18.07
CA THR A 513 -10.01 -3.42 19.30
C THR A 513 -10.23 -4.31 20.53
N ILE A 514 -9.19 -4.42 21.38
CA ILE A 514 -9.19 -5.16 22.63
C ILE A 514 -8.70 -4.21 23.73
N ASN A 515 -9.64 -3.62 24.45
CA ASN A 515 -9.35 -2.70 25.55
C ASN A 515 -9.44 -3.43 26.89
N ARG A 516 -8.30 -3.56 27.58
CA ARG A 516 -8.23 -4.16 28.91
C ARG A 516 -6.99 -3.71 29.68
N THR A 517 -6.96 -4.06 30.96
CA THR A 517 -5.71 -4.11 31.73
C THR A 517 -5.03 -5.44 31.46
N TRP A 518 -3.78 -5.36 31.03
CA TRP A 518 -2.94 -6.51 30.72
C TRP A 518 -2.02 -6.82 31.89
N ALA A 519 -1.71 -8.10 32.06
CA ALA A 519 -0.77 -8.60 33.04
C ALA A 519 0.33 -9.43 32.38
N SER A 520 1.45 -9.59 33.09
CA SER A 520 2.55 -10.43 32.63
C SER A 520 2.06 -11.85 32.37
N GLY A 521 2.37 -12.38 31.19
CA GLY A 521 1.96 -13.71 30.76
C GLY A 521 0.66 -13.74 29.96
N ASP A 522 -0.07 -12.62 29.85
CA ASP A 522 -1.20 -12.55 28.93
C ASP A 522 -0.74 -12.80 27.49
N THR A 523 -1.47 -13.65 26.78
CA THR A 523 -1.22 -13.98 25.37
C THR A 523 -2.36 -13.51 24.48
N VAL A 524 -2.01 -13.09 23.27
CA VAL A 524 -2.95 -12.82 22.18
C VAL A 524 -2.61 -13.73 21.02
N ASP A 525 -3.46 -14.72 20.77
CA ASP A 525 -3.32 -15.63 19.63
C ASP A 525 -4.15 -15.09 18.46
N ILE A 526 -3.50 -14.85 17.33
CA ILE A 526 -4.10 -14.27 16.13
C ILE A 526 -3.95 -15.28 14.99
N SER A 527 -5.07 -15.61 14.35
CA SER A 527 -5.15 -16.46 13.16
C SER A 527 -5.74 -15.67 12.00
N LEU A 528 -5.02 -15.63 10.89
CA LEU A 528 -5.36 -14.91 9.66
C LEU A 528 -5.35 -15.91 8.50
N PRO A 529 -6.42 -16.71 8.33
CA PRO A 529 -6.46 -17.73 7.29
C PRO A 529 -6.15 -17.13 5.92
N MET A 530 -5.21 -17.77 5.22
CA MET A 530 -4.73 -17.38 3.90
C MET A 530 -5.29 -18.35 2.86
N SER A 531 -5.74 -17.82 1.72
CA SER A 531 -6.23 -18.61 0.60
C SER A 531 -5.48 -18.26 -0.67
N LEU A 532 -5.49 -19.19 -1.63
CA LEU A 532 -5.07 -18.89 -2.99
C LEU A 532 -6.01 -17.86 -3.63
N ALA A 533 -5.43 -16.94 -4.39
CA ALA A 533 -6.15 -15.96 -5.20
C ALA A 533 -5.42 -15.76 -6.53
N ILE A 534 -6.18 -15.48 -7.58
CA ILE A 534 -5.64 -15.19 -8.92
C ILE A 534 -6.13 -13.80 -9.33
N GLU A 535 -5.25 -12.80 -9.23
CA GLU A 535 -5.54 -11.38 -9.44
C GLU A 535 -5.31 -11.00 -10.91
N PRO A 536 -6.34 -10.58 -11.67
CA PRO A 536 -6.17 -10.10 -13.04
C PRO A 536 -5.49 -8.72 -13.07
N THR A 537 -4.75 -8.44 -14.15
CA THR A 537 -4.34 -7.06 -14.44
C THR A 537 -5.53 -6.24 -14.94
N PRO A 538 -5.55 -4.92 -14.69
CA PRO A 538 -6.67 -4.07 -15.08
C PRO A 538 -6.78 -3.83 -16.60
N ASP A 539 -5.68 -3.88 -17.34
CA ASP A 539 -5.62 -3.71 -18.80
C ASP A 539 -5.83 -5.02 -19.58
N ASN A 540 -5.56 -6.18 -18.98
CA ASN A 540 -5.75 -7.48 -19.61
C ASN A 540 -6.14 -8.55 -18.59
N SER A 541 -7.45 -8.80 -18.45
CA SER A 541 -7.98 -9.77 -17.49
C SER A 541 -7.56 -11.23 -17.73
N ALA A 542 -6.95 -11.56 -18.87
CA ALA A 542 -6.36 -12.88 -19.11
C ALA A 542 -4.94 -12.99 -18.51
N VAL A 543 -4.25 -11.87 -18.28
CA VAL A 543 -2.96 -11.83 -17.59
C VAL A 543 -3.22 -11.69 -16.09
N ARG A 544 -2.71 -12.64 -15.30
CA ARG A 544 -3.00 -12.70 -13.85
C ARG A 544 -1.78 -13.06 -13.03
N ALA A 545 -1.74 -12.57 -11.79
CA ALA A 545 -0.78 -12.97 -10.77
C ALA A 545 -1.42 -13.95 -9.78
N VAL A 546 -0.68 -14.99 -9.38
CA VAL A 546 -1.12 -15.94 -8.35
C VAL A 546 -0.60 -15.47 -6.99
N LYS A 547 -1.46 -15.52 -5.97
CA LYS A 547 -1.12 -15.14 -4.59
C LYS A 547 -1.64 -16.16 -3.59
N HIS A 548 -1.02 -16.22 -2.43
CA HIS A 548 -1.56 -16.87 -1.23
C HIS A 548 -1.57 -15.86 -0.07
N GLY A 549 -2.76 -15.46 0.38
CA GLY A 549 -2.91 -14.28 1.24
C GLY A 549 -2.30 -13.02 0.58
N PRO A 550 -1.37 -12.29 1.24
CA PRO A 550 -0.70 -11.15 0.64
C PRO A 550 0.52 -11.52 -0.21
N ILE A 551 0.92 -12.80 -0.25
CA ILE A 551 2.19 -13.21 -0.85
C ILE A 551 1.99 -13.60 -2.31
N VAL A 552 2.65 -12.87 -3.21
CA VAL A 552 2.74 -13.17 -4.63
C VAL A 552 3.61 -14.40 -4.84
N LEU A 553 3.13 -15.33 -5.66
CA LEU A 553 3.84 -16.54 -6.03
C LEU A 553 4.43 -16.40 -7.44
N ALA A 554 5.65 -16.90 -7.63
CA ALA A 554 6.36 -16.86 -8.90
C ALA A 554 6.74 -18.26 -9.36
N GLY A 555 6.48 -18.55 -10.64
CA GLY A 555 6.90 -19.78 -11.29
C GLY A 555 8.40 -19.81 -11.48
N GLN A 556 9.04 -20.89 -11.08
CA GLN A 556 10.49 -21.07 -11.12
C GLN A 556 10.92 -21.70 -12.45
N TYR A 557 11.82 -21.04 -13.19
CA TYR A 557 12.27 -21.48 -14.52
C TYR A 557 13.79 -21.71 -14.60
N GLY A 558 14.51 -21.71 -13.49
CA GLY A 558 15.95 -22.00 -13.46
C GLY A 558 16.72 -21.03 -14.36
N SER A 559 17.46 -21.54 -15.34
CA SER A 559 18.18 -20.71 -16.33
C SER A 559 17.38 -20.41 -17.60
N THR A 560 16.16 -20.97 -17.76
CA THR A 560 15.36 -20.89 -18.98
C THR A 560 14.77 -19.50 -19.20
N ASN A 561 15.16 -18.85 -20.29
CA ASN A 561 14.54 -17.60 -20.72
C ASN A 561 13.24 -17.87 -21.46
N LEU A 562 12.17 -17.16 -21.10
CA LEU A 562 10.87 -17.30 -21.72
C LEU A 562 10.68 -16.24 -22.80
N SER A 563 10.11 -16.64 -23.94
CA SER A 563 9.78 -15.74 -25.06
C SER A 563 8.49 -14.95 -24.84
N GLY A 564 7.68 -15.32 -23.84
CA GLY A 564 6.42 -14.67 -23.50
C GLY A 564 5.78 -15.28 -22.25
N LEU A 565 4.64 -14.74 -21.85
CA LEU A 565 3.89 -15.22 -20.68
C LEU A 565 3.40 -16.66 -20.92
N PRO A 566 3.79 -17.63 -20.09
CA PRO A 566 3.27 -18.99 -20.17
C PRO A 566 1.79 -19.01 -19.76
N THR A 567 1.03 -19.94 -20.34
CA THR A 567 -0.37 -20.16 -19.99
C THR A 567 -0.46 -21.11 -18.81
N LEU A 568 -0.93 -20.63 -17.66
CA LEU A 568 -1.14 -21.43 -16.45
C LEU A 568 -2.50 -22.14 -16.50
N ASN A 569 -2.52 -23.45 -16.25
CA ASN A 569 -3.74 -24.18 -15.95
C ASN A 569 -4.07 -24.05 -14.46
N ALA A 570 -4.83 -23.02 -14.10
CA ALA A 570 -5.12 -22.68 -12.71
C ALA A 570 -5.80 -23.81 -11.91
N SER A 571 -6.56 -24.70 -12.55
CA SER A 571 -7.22 -25.83 -11.86
C SER A 571 -6.25 -26.90 -11.36
N THR A 572 -4.99 -26.87 -11.84
CA THR A 572 -3.93 -27.80 -11.42
C THR A 572 -3.07 -27.26 -10.27
N LEU A 573 -3.35 -26.05 -9.77
CA LEU A 573 -2.65 -25.49 -8.62
C LEU A 573 -2.89 -26.36 -7.39
N ALA A 574 -1.84 -26.99 -6.90
CA ALA A 574 -1.86 -27.85 -5.73
C ALA A 574 -0.76 -27.43 -4.75
N ALA A 575 -1.11 -27.30 -3.47
CA ALA A 575 -0.13 -27.06 -2.41
C ALA A 575 0.76 -28.29 -2.21
N THR A 576 2.03 -28.08 -1.86
CA THR A 576 2.93 -29.16 -1.46
C THR A 576 3.05 -29.23 0.07
N SER A 577 3.87 -30.17 0.58
CA SER A 577 4.19 -30.23 2.01
C SER A 577 5.08 -29.07 2.48
N THR A 578 5.70 -28.33 1.56
CA THR A 578 6.52 -27.16 1.90
C THR A 578 5.61 -25.92 2.00
N PRO A 579 5.66 -25.15 3.10
CA PRO A 579 4.84 -23.95 3.25
C PRO A 579 4.97 -22.97 2.08
N LEU A 580 3.81 -22.47 1.61
CA LEU A 580 3.68 -21.54 0.49
C LEU A 580 4.25 -22.03 -0.86
N GLN A 581 4.56 -23.32 -1.00
CA GLN A 581 4.98 -23.91 -2.26
C GLN A 581 3.80 -24.59 -2.95
N TYR A 582 3.72 -24.38 -4.27
CA TYR A 582 2.68 -24.97 -5.10
C TYR A 582 3.27 -25.59 -6.36
N THR A 583 2.56 -26.56 -6.91
CA THR A 583 2.80 -27.09 -8.26
C THR A 583 1.61 -26.79 -9.15
N ALA A 584 1.85 -26.59 -10.44
CA ALA A 584 0.82 -26.49 -11.46
C ALA A 584 1.36 -26.98 -12.82
N THR A 585 0.47 -27.16 -13.78
CA THR A 585 0.82 -27.33 -15.19
C THR A 585 0.64 -26.00 -15.92
N ALA A 586 1.63 -25.65 -16.73
CA ALA A 586 1.57 -24.52 -17.65
C ALA A 586 1.84 -25.00 -19.09
N SER A 587 1.72 -24.11 -20.07
CA SER A 587 2.10 -24.38 -21.47
C SER A 587 3.57 -24.77 -21.66
N THR A 588 4.39 -24.59 -20.62
CA THR A 588 5.81 -24.96 -20.54
C THR A 588 6.06 -26.27 -19.80
N GLY A 589 5.00 -26.99 -19.41
CA GLY A 589 5.06 -28.22 -18.61
C GLY A 589 4.75 -27.97 -17.12
N ASN A 590 5.18 -28.90 -16.26
CA ASN A 590 5.01 -28.76 -14.82
C ASN A 590 5.91 -27.67 -14.27
N VAL A 591 5.37 -26.84 -13.38
CA VAL A 591 6.07 -25.70 -12.78
C VAL A 591 5.85 -25.66 -11.28
N THR A 592 6.90 -25.31 -10.54
CA THR A 592 6.83 -25.00 -9.11
C THR A 592 6.67 -23.50 -8.93
N LEU A 593 5.73 -23.10 -8.08
CA LEU A 593 5.51 -21.72 -7.67
C LEU A 593 6.00 -21.54 -6.23
N LEU A 594 6.83 -20.52 -6.00
CA LEU A 594 7.37 -20.14 -4.68
C LEU A 594 7.00 -18.70 -4.35
N PRO A 595 7.02 -18.30 -3.07
CA PRO A 595 6.94 -16.89 -2.68
C PRO A 595 7.94 -16.05 -3.46
N PHE A 596 7.50 -14.98 -4.10
CA PHE A 596 8.34 -14.19 -4.99
C PHE A 596 9.54 -13.55 -4.26
N TYR A 597 9.38 -13.27 -2.97
CA TYR A 597 10.46 -12.77 -2.12
C TYR A 597 11.56 -13.78 -1.84
N LYS A 598 11.34 -15.08 -2.11
CA LYS A 598 12.35 -16.16 -2.03
C LYS A 598 12.97 -16.48 -3.39
N THR A 599 12.48 -15.90 -4.48
CA THR A 599 12.96 -16.17 -5.83
C THR A 599 14.25 -15.39 -6.09
N HIS A 600 15.40 -16.08 -6.09
CA HIS A 600 16.73 -15.51 -6.33
C HIS A 600 17.57 -16.45 -7.20
N GLY A 601 18.47 -15.89 -8.01
CA GLY A 601 19.44 -16.66 -8.81
C GLY A 601 18.82 -17.49 -9.94
N VAL A 602 17.52 -17.35 -10.19
CA VAL A 602 16.77 -18.06 -11.22
C VAL A 602 15.91 -17.09 -12.01
N ARG A 603 15.61 -17.48 -13.24
CA ARG A 603 14.56 -16.89 -14.06
C ARG A 603 13.20 -17.32 -13.55
N TYR A 604 12.23 -16.43 -13.65
CA TYR A 604 10.89 -16.64 -13.11
C TYR A 604 9.80 -15.98 -13.95
N THR A 605 8.54 -16.26 -13.61
CA THR A 605 7.40 -15.44 -14.03
C THR A 605 6.47 -15.19 -12.84
N VAL A 606 6.02 -13.95 -12.68
CA VAL A 606 5.01 -13.56 -11.67
C VAL A 606 3.61 -13.56 -12.29
N TYR A 607 3.53 -13.03 -13.52
CA TYR A 607 2.30 -12.99 -14.29
C TYR A 607 2.22 -14.19 -15.23
N TRP A 608 0.98 -14.58 -15.52
CA TRP A 608 0.64 -15.74 -16.35
C TRP A 608 -0.48 -15.35 -17.29
N ASN A 609 -0.49 -15.92 -18.49
CA ASN A 609 -1.75 -16.06 -19.21
C ASN A 609 -2.59 -17.11 -18.48
N VAL A 610 -3.87 -16.86 -18.24
CA VAL A 610 -4.75 -17.83 -17.61
C VAL A 610 -5.92 -18.09 -18.54
N THR A 611 -5.90 -19.23 -19.23
CA THR A 611 -7.01 -19.68 -20.09
C THR A 611 -8.07 -20.35 -19.22
N SER A 612 -8.84 -19.53 -18.50
CA SER A 612 -10.23 -19.73 -18.05
C SER A 612 -10.49 -18.81 -16.87
N THR A 613 -11.33 -17.79 -17.09
CA THR A 613 -12.17 -17.26 -16.01
C THR A 613 -13.05 -18.42 -15.55
N PRO A 614 -13.31 -18.63 -14.24
CA PRO A 614 -14.37 -19.54 -13.82
C PRO A 614 -15.61 -19.20 -14.65
N THR A 615 -16.13 -20.16 -15.41
CA THR A 615 -17.38 -19.97 -16.13
C THR A 615 -18.43 -19.62 -15.08
N LEU A 616 -19.04 -18.44 -15.19
CA LEU A 616 -20.15 -18.09 -14.32
C LEU A 616 -21.19 -19.22 -14.44
N PRO A 617 -21.67 -19.78 -13.31
CA PRO A 617 -22.70 -20.79 -13.36
C PRO A 617 -23.91 -20.23 -14.13
N ALA A 618 -24.57 -21.07 -14.94
CA ALA A 618 -25.66 -20.64 -15.80
C ALA A 618 -26.75 -19.88 -15.03
N PHE A 619 -27.02 -20.31 -13.80
CA PHE A 619 -27.81 -19.58 -12.81
C PHE A 619 -26.87 -19.01 -11.75
N VAL A 620 -26.64 -17.70 -11.79
CA VAL A 620 -25.55 -17.02 -11.07
C VAL A 620 -25.93 -16.73 -9.63
N ALA A 621 -27.13 -16.18 -9.41
CA ALA A 621 -27.62 -15.81 -8.09
C ALA A 621 -29.14 -15.75 -8.08
N HIS A 622 -29.73 -16.04 -6.91
CA HIS A 622 -31.17 -15.95 -6.68
C HIS A 622 -31.45 -15.43 -5.28
N TYR A 623 -32.03 -14.24 -5.19
CA TYR A 623 -32.43 -13.62 -3.92
C TYR A 623 -33.94 -13.66 -3.81
N GLN A 624 -34.45 -14.64 -3.07
CA GLN A 624 -35.88 -14.78 -2.78
C GLN A 624 -36.36 -13.69 -1.82
N PHE A 625 -35.48 -13.25 -0.92
CA PHE A 625 -35.78 -12.32 0.16
C PHE A 625 -36.71 -12.87 1.27
N ASP A 626 -36.75 -14.19 1.44
CA ASP A 626 -37.62 -14.89 2.39
C ASP A 626 -37.15 -14.88 3.85
N GLU A 627 -35.98 -14.34 4.16
CA GLU A 627 -35.50 -14.27 5.54
C GLU A 627 -36.46 -13.47 6.45
N SER A 628 -36.69 -13.96 7.66
CA SER A 628 -37.63 -13.36 8.61
C SER A 628 -37.15 -12.05 9.21
N SER A 629 -35.83 -11.81 9.23
CA SER A 629 -35.21 -10.59 9.77
C SER A 629 -33.75 -10.44 9.30
N GLY A 630 -33.12 -9.32 9.66
CA GLY A 630 -31.70 -9.06 9.39
C GLY A 630 -31.43 -8.38 8.05
N THR A 631 -30.16 -8.05 7.82
CA THR A 631 -29.71 -7.29 6.64
C THR A 631 -29.13 -8.18 5.54
N THR A 632 -29.14 -9.50 5.71
CA THR A 632 -28.55 -10.44 4.75
C THR A 632 -29.65 -11.05 3.89
N ALA A 633 -29.42 -11.14 2.58
CA ALA A 633 -30.23 -11.92 1.65
C ALA A 633 -29.36 -13.05 1.07
N ALA A 634 -29.72 -14.28 1.41
CA ALA A 634 -29.00 -15.46 0.98
C ALA A 634 -29.17 -15.70 -0.52
N ASP A 635 -28.14 -16.26 -1.13
CA ASP A 635 -28.18 -16.72 -2.52
C ASP A 635 -28.71 -18.16 -2.56
N ALA A 636 -29.96 -18.31 -3.00
CA ALA A 636 -30.64 -19.60 -3.07
C ALA A 636 -30.05 -20.56 -4.11
N THR A 637 -29.14 -20.10 -4.99
CA THR A 637 -28.43 -20.98 -5.93
C THR A 637 -27.30 -21.78 -5.29
N GLY A 638 -26.84 -21.37 -4.10
CA GLY A 638 -25.69 -21.97 -3.43
C GLY A 638 -24.33 -21.52 -3.96
N ASN A 639 -24.27 -20.53 -4.87
CA ASN A 639 -23.00 -20.03 -5.45
C ASN A 639 -22.26 -19.02 -4.56
N GLY A 640 -22.70 -18.84 -3.31
CA GLY A 640 -22.07 -17.97 -2.33
C GLY A 640 -22.20 -16.48 -2.65
N ARG A 641 -23.17 -16.07 -3.48
CA ARG A 641 -23.34 -14.67 -3.90
C ARG A 641 -24.21 -13.87 -2.93
N THR A 642 -24.00 -13.99 -1.62
CA THR A 642 -24.84 -13.34 -0.60
C THR A 642 -24.96 -11.82 -0.80
N ALA A 643 -26.17 -11.28 -0.75
CA ALA A 643 -26.46 -9.86 -0.87
C ALA A 643 -26.75 -9.22 0.51
N THR A 644 -26.63 -7.89 0.59
CA THR A 644 -26.82 -7.12 1.82
C THR A 644 -27.81 -5.97 1.62
N LEU A 645 -28.86 -5.94 2.42
CA LEU A 645 -29.81 -4.84 2.55
C LEU A 645 -29.12 -3.65 3.24
N ALA A 646 -29.29 -2.45 2.67
CA ALA A 646 -28.61 -1.23 3.10
C ALA A 646 -29.58 -0.06 3.24
N GLY A 647 -29.14 1.00 3.94
CA GLY A 647 -29.89 2.24 4.08
C GLY A 647 -31.24 2.10 4.79
N GLY A 648 -31.37 1.09 5.66
CA GLY A 648 -32.60 0.77 6.40
C GLY A 648 -33.62 -0.07 5.62
N ALA A 649 -33.22 -0.73 4.52
CA ALA A 649 -34.11 -1.63 3.77
C ALA A 649 -34.66 -2.72 4.70
N GLY A 650 -35.99 -2.88 4.70
CA GLY A 650 -36.71 -3.86 5.52
C GLY A 650 -37.30 -4.99 4.67
N ARG A 651 -38.02 -5.89 5.33
CA ARG A 651 -38.81 -6.94 4.67
C ARG A 651 -40.29 -6.56 4.64
N THR A 652 -41.02 -7.03 3.64
CA THR A 652 -42.47 -6.89 3.52
C THR A 652 -43.04 -8.15 2.87
N THR A 653 -44.37 -8.26 2.79
CA THR A 653 -45.02 -9.37 2.09
C THR A 653 -44.68 -9.33 0.61
N GLY A 654 -44.12 -10.44 0.12
CA GLY A 654 -43.72 -10.62 -1.27
C GLY A 654 -44.87 -11.03 -2.20
N ARG A 655 -44.52 -11.30 -3.46
CA ARG A 655 -45.40 -12.00 -4.41
C ARG A 655 -45.55 -13.45 -3.99
N THR A 656 -44.46 -14.05 -3.51
CA THR A 656 -44.36 -15.33 -2.83
C THR A 656 -43.48 -15.13 -1.58
N GLY A 657 -43.94 -15.56 -0.41
CA GLY A 657 -43.16 -15.36 0.82
C GLY A 657 -42.95 -13.87 1.16
N ASN A 658 -41.69 -13.46 1.35
CA ASN A 658 -41.29 -12.10 1.67
C ASN A 658 -40.58 -11.42 0.50
N ALA A 659 -40.53 -10.09 0.56
CA ALA A 659 -39.81 -9.23 -0.38
C ALA A 659 -38.94 -8.22 0.37
N VAL A 660 -37.96 -7.63 -0.30
CA VAL A 660 -37.32 -6.42 0.22
C VAL A 660 -38.20 -5.21 -0.02
N ASN A 661 -38.37 -4.38 1.01
CA ASN A 661 -39.11 -3.12 0.95
C ASN A 661 -38.15 -1.95 0.82
N LEU A 662 -38.32 -1.15 -0.24
CA LEU A 662 -37.54 0.04 -0.53
C LEU A 662 -38.48 1.23 -0.57
N SER A 663 -38.26 2.25 0.29
CA SER A 663 -39.22 3.36 0.45
C SER A 663 -38.93 4.59 -0.42
N GLY A 664 -37.93 4.52 -1.30
CA GLY A 664 -37.56 5.62 -2.20
C GLY A 664 -36.72 6.73 -1.57
N SER A 665 -36.18 6.55 -0.36
CA SER A 665 -35.34 7.56 0.31
C SER A 665 -33.86 7.19 0.36
N SER A 666 -33.53 6.02 0.90
CA SER A 666 -32.14 5.60 1.16
C SER A 666 -31.91 4.10 1.05
N GLN A 667 -32.97 3.31 0.91
CA GLN A 667 -32.96 1.85 0.97
C GLN A 667 -32.53 1.26 -0.36
N TYR A 668 -31.65 0.28 -0.32
CA TYR A 668 -31.22 -0.49 -1.49
C TYR A 668 -30.62 -1.83 -1.05
N VAL A 669 -30.33 -2.70 -2.01
CA VAL A 669 -29.60 -3.96 -1.77
C VAL A 669 -28.25 -3.90 -2.51
N THR A 670 -27.19 -4.32 -1.85
CA THR A 670 -25.84 -4.47 -2.42
C THR A 670 -25.56 -5.92 -2.76
N LEU A 671 -25.12 -6.16 -3.99
CA LEU A 671 -24.71 -7.47 -4.49
C LEU A 671 -23.18 -7.53 -4.55
N PRO A 672 -22.57 -8.74 -4.50
CA PRO A 672 -21.12 -8.90 -4.62
C PRO A 672 -20.52 -8.27 -5.90
N SER A 673 -19.24 -7.91 -5.84
CA SER A 673 -18.48 -7.45 -7.00
C SER A 673 -18.43 -8.52 -8.10
N GLY A 674 -18.44 -8.08 -9.36
CA GLY A 674 -18.29 -8.96 -10.51
C GLY A 674 -19.42 -9.96 -10.69
N ILE A 675 -20.65 -9.60 -10.30
CA ILE A 675 -21.81 -10.52 -10.34
C ILE A 675 -21.98 -11.16 -11.73
N LEU A 676 -21.76 -10.39 -12.80
CA LEU A 676 -21.78 -10.83 -14.21
C LEU A 676 -20.41 -10.68 -14.92
N ALA A 677 -19.31 -10.64 -14.15
CA ALA A 677 -17.97 -10.46 -14.73
C ALA A 677 -17.65 -11.57 -15.74
N GLY A 678 -17.30 -11.17 -16.96
CA GLY A 678 -16.97 -12.08 -18.06
C GLY A 678 -18.18 -12.69 -18.78
N ALA A 679 -19.42 -12.39 -18.39
CA ALA A 679 -20.60 -12.89 -19.10
C ALA A 679 -20.76 -12.20 -20.47
N THR A 680 -20.93 -13.00 -21.53
CA THR A 680 -21.22 -12.53 -22.89
C THR A 680 -22.71 -12.57 -23.24
N SER A 681 -23.48 -13.34 -22.46
CA SER A 681 -24.94 -13.39 -22.48
C SER A 681 -25.46 -13.36 -21.05
N PHE A 682 -26.69 -12.89 -20.83
CA PHE A 682 -27.26 -12.87 -19.49
C PHE A 682 -28.79 -12.81 -19.51
N THR A 683 -29.37 -13.09 -18.33
CA THR A 683 -30.75 -12.73 -17.99
C THR A 683 -30.80 -12.16 -16.58
N ILE A 684 -31.51 -11.05 -16.40
CA ILE A 684 -31.95 -10.60 -15.07
C ILE A 684 -33.46 -10.63 -15.06
N ALA A 685 -34.05 -11.29 -14.07
CA ALA A 685 -35.51 -11.41 -13.91
C ALA A 685 -35.90 -11.19 -12.45
N THR A 686 -37.04 -10.53 -12.19
CA THR A 686 -37.52 -10.29 -10.84
C THR A 686 -39.00 -9.94 -10.84
N TRP A 687 -39.65 -10.14 -9.69
CA TRP A 687 -40.95 -9.56 -9.39
C TRP A 687 -40.77 -8.21 -8.70
N VAL A 688 -41.50 -7.20 -9.14
CA VAL A 688 -41.51 -5.88 -8.52
C VAL A 688 -42.92 -5.32 -8.40
N ARG A 689 -43.23 -4.72 -7.26
CA ARG A 689 -44.42 -3.89 -7.07
C ARG A 689 -43.98 -2.45 -6.79
N VAL A 690 -43.99 -1.63 -7.84
CA VAL A 690 -43.53 -0.24 -7.77
C VAL A 690 -44.60 0.63 -7.11
N THR A 691 -44.28 1.28 -6.00
CA THR A 691 -45.21 2.16 -5.28
C THR A 691 -45.26 3.55 -5.91
N THR A 692 -44.10 4.11 -6.26
CA THR A 692 -44.00 5.43 -6.90
C THR A 692 -43.12 5.35 -8.14
N LEU A 693 -43.67 5.78 -9.28
CA LEU A 693 -42.96 5.82 -10.56
C LEU A 693 -42.15 7.12 -10.71
N ALA A 694 -41.06 7.23 -9.95
CA ALA A 694 -40.09 8.31 -10.15
C ALA A 694 -39.26 8.05 -11.41
N ASN A 695 -38.99 9.09 -12.19
CA ASN A 695 -38.10 8.98 -13.34
C ASN A 695 -36.69 8.59 -12.85
N TRP A 696 -36.05 7.67 -13.57
CA TRP A 696 -34.67 7.22 -13.32
C TRP A 696 -34.42 6.43 -12.04
N ALA A 697 -35.46 6.15 -11.24
CA ALA A 697 -35.34 5.21 -10.14
C ALA A 697 -34.91 3.82 -10.68
N ARG A 698 -33.77 3.31 -10.23
CA ARG A 698 -33.20 2.06 -10.76
C ARG A 698 -33.83 0.86 -10.08
N LEU A 699 -34.41 -0.05 -10.87
CA LEU A 699 -34.74 -1.39 -10.38
C LEU A 699 -33.45 -2.12 -10.01
N PHE A 700 -32.49 -2.12 -10.94
CA PHE A 700 -31.10 -2.48 -10.67
C PHE A 700 -30.16 -1.55 -11.42
N ASP A 701 -28.93 -1.41 -10.91
CA ASP A 701 -27.83 -0.69 -11.55
C ASP A 701 -26.51 -1.39 -11.17
N PHE A 702 -25.86 -2.01 -12.15
CA PHE A 702 -24.61 -2.76 -11.99
C PHE A 702 -23.49 -2.05 -12.74
N GLY A 703 -22.45 -1.60 -12.04
CA GLY A 703 -21.36 -0.84 -12.65
C GLY A 703 -20.15 -0.60 -11.76
N SER A 704 -19.31 0.33 -12.19
CA SER A 704 -18.17 0.86 -11.41
C SER A 704 -18.16 2.39 -11.36
N GLY A 705 -19.25 3.02 -11.82
CA GLY A 705 -19.39 4.47 -11.91
C GLY A 705 -20.36 4.86 -13.03
N THR A 706 -20.61 6.16 -13.17
CA THR A 706 -21.50 6.72 -14.22
C THR A 706 -20.97 6.52 -15.65
N GLY A 707 -19.66 6.24 -15.79
CA GLY A 707 -19.03 5.93 -17.06
C GLY A 707 -19.22 4.47 -17.53
N THR A 708 -19.54 3.55 -16.62
CA THR A 708 -19.58 2.11 -16.92
C THR A 708 -20.62 1.42 -16.06
N ASN A 709 -21.80 1.18 -16.64
CA ASN A 709 -22.91 0.52 -15.96
C ASN A 709 -23.95 -0.09 -16.90
N MET A 710 -24.79 -0.94 -16.33
CA MET A 710 -26.03 -1.43 -16.93
C MET A 710 -27.16 -1.32 -15.92
N PHE A 711 -28.34 -0.93 -16.37
CA PHE A 711 -29.47 -0.68 -15.48
C PHE A 711 -30.81 -1.02 -16.12
N LEU A 712 -31.82 -1.19 -15.28
CA LEU A 712 -33.22 -1.14 -15.68
C LEU A 712 -33.97 -0.12 -14.82
N VAL A 713 -34.78 0.73 -15.46
CA VAL A 713 -35.69 1.68 -14.79
C VAL A 713 -37.15 1.29 -15.05
N PRO A 714 -38.03 1.33 -14.03
CA PRO A 714 -39.47 1.20 -14.23
C PRO A 714 -40.07 2.34 -15.08
N ARG A 715 -39.47 3.53 -14.99
CA ARG A 715 -39.82 4.72 -15.76
C ARG A 715 -38.58 5.57 -16.06
N SER A 716 -38.30 5.79 -17.33
CA SER A 716 -37.26 6.68 -17.84
C SER A 716 -37.79 8.12 -17.96
N GLY A 717 -36.91 9.07 -18.29
CA GLY A 717 -37.32 10.44 -18.61
C GLY A 717 -38.31 10.57 -19.77
N SER A 718 -38.39 9.58 -20.67
CA SER A 718 -39.38 9.50 -21.75
C SER A 718 -40.69 8.83 -21.34
N GLY A 719 -40.85 8.46 -20.06
CA GLY A 719 -42.08 7.86 -19.54
C GLY A 719 -42.24 6.36 -19.83
N THR A 720 -41.18 5.69 -20.26
CA THR A 720 -41.16 4.26 -20.62
C THR A 720 -40.26 3.45 -19.68
N ALA A 721 -40.52 2.15 -19.50
CA ALA A 721 -39.53 1.28 -18.87
C ALA A 721 -38.33 1.13 -19.82
N ARG A 722 -37.11 1.12 -19.29
CA ARG A 722 -35.88 1.06 -20.10
C ARG A 722 -34.84 0.16 -19.46
N TYR A 723 -34.24 -0.69 -20.27
CA TYR A 723 -32.91 -1.23 -20.00
C TYR A 723 -31.86 -0.45 -20.78
N ALA A 724 -30.70 -0.20 -20.19
CA ALA A 724 -29.54 0.33 -20.92
C ALA A 724 -28.22 -0.23 -20.40
N ILE A 725 -27.20 -0.21 -21.25
CA ILE A 725 -25.81 -0.57 -20.94
C ILE A 725 -24.84 0.39 -21.62
N THR A 726 -23.77 0.76 -20.92
CA THR A 726 -22.69 1.60 -21.45
C THR A 726 -21.35 1.28 -20.80
N ALA A 727 -20.28 1.39 -21.58
CA ALA A 727 -18.89 1.42 -21.10
C ALA A 727 -18.22 2.79 -21.37
N GLY A 728 -18.98 3.80 -21.82
CA GLY A 728 -18.50 5.14 -22.16
C GLY A 728 -19.39 6.28 -21.66
N GLY A 729 -20.16 6.04 -20.60
CA GLY A 729 -21.08 7.00 -20.00
C GLY A 729 -22.41 7.18 -20.75
N ALA A 730 -23.25 8.11 -20.27
CA ALA A 730 -24.64 8.29 -20.71
C ALA A 730 -24.80 8.54 -22.24
N GLY A 731 -23.83 9.21 -22.86
CA GLY A 731 -23.85 9.49 -24.30
C GLY A 731 -23.67 8.24 -25.18
N GLY A 732 -23.14 7.15 -24.63
CA GLY A 732 -22.88 5.88 -25.32
C GLY A 732 -23.86 4.75 -24.97
N GLU A 733 -24.96 5.04 -24.28
CA GLU A 733 -25.92 4.02 -23.87
C GLU A 733 -26.58 3.30 -25.05
N GLN A 734 -26.54 1.97 -25.00
CA GLN A 734 -27.35 1.12 -25.86
C GLN A 734 -28.59 0.69 -25.08
N ARG A 735 -29.78 0.89 -25.67
CA ARG A 735 -31.06 0.90 -24.94
C ARG A 735 -32.05 -0.11 -25.48
N ILE A 736 -32.93 -0.59 -24.61
CA ILE A 736 -34.19 -1.26 -24.97
C ILE A 736 -35.30 -0.49 -24.26
N ASP A 737 -36.17 0.14 -25.04
CA ASP A 737 -37.28 0.95 -24.55
C ASP A 737 -38.60 0.20 -24.71
N ALA A 738 -39.30 -0.03 -23.61
CA ALA A 738 -40.66 -0.56 -23.62
C ALA A 738 -41.65 0.47 -24.18
N PRO A 739 -42.86 0.06 -24.63
CA PRO A 739 -43.88 1.00 -25.10
C PRO A 739 -44.48 1.87 -23.98
N ALA A 740 -44.33 1.47 -22.71
CA ALA A 740 -44.85 2.19 -21.55
C ALA A 740 -43.98 1.96 -20.29
N ALA A 741 -44.19 2.76 -19.25
CA ALA A 741 -43.64 2.50 -17.92
C ALA A 741 -44.23 1.21 -17.31
N LEU A 742 -43.53 0.63 -16.33
CA LEU A 742 -44.12 -0.43 -15.51
C LEU A 742 -45.33 0.12 -14.72
N PRO A 743 -46.37 -0.69 -14.48
CA PRO A 743 -47.54 -0.23 -13.73
C PRO A 743 -47.22 -0.05 -12.25
N ALA A 744 -47.80 0.98 -11.63
CA ALA A 744 -47.69 1.22 -10.20
C ALA A 744 -48.69 0.35 -9.41
N GLY A 745 -48.34 -0.01 -8.17
CA GLY A 745 -49.22 -0.68 -7.21
C GLY A 745 -49.49 -2.16 -7.46
N VAL A 746 -49.04 -2.73 -8.58
CA VAL A 746 -49.27 -4.14 -8.93
C VAL A 746 -47.97 -4.91 -9.09
N TRP A 747 -47.96 -6.17 -8.66
CA TRP A 747 -46.83 -7.06 -8.89
C TRP A 747 -46.64 -7.31 -10.38
N THR A 748 -45.44 -7.03 -10.88
CA THR A 748 -45.07 -7.14 -12.28
C THR A 748 -43.80 -7.99 -12.38
N HIS A 749 -43.84 -9.05 -13.20
CA HIS A 749 -42.63 -9.78 -13.54
C HIS A 749 -41.90 -9.03 -14.65
N VAL A 750 -40.64 -8.68 -14.45
CA VAL A 750 -39.80 -8.02 -15.46
C VAL A 750 -38.54 -8.81 -15.68
N ALA A 751 -38.18 -9.01 -16.94
CA ALA A 751 -36.94 -9.67 -17.30
C ALA A 751 -36.27 -8.99 -18.49
N VAL A 752 -34.94 -8.93 -18.48
CA VAL A 752 -34.13 -8.55 -19.64
C VAL A 752 -33.21 -9.71 -19.99
N THR A 753 -33.21 -10.11 -21.26
CA THR A 753 -32.29 -11.11 -21.80
C THR A 753 -31.36 -10.43 -22.80
N HIS A 754 -30.12 -10.91 -22.89
CA HIS A 754 -29.18 -10.46 -23.92
C HIS A 754 -28.31 -11.63 -24.35
N THR A 755 -28.27 -11.92 -25.66
CA THR A 755 -27.31 -12.83 -26.28
C THR A 755 -26.93 -12.36 -27.68
N GLY A 756 -25.67 -12.54 -28.07
CA GLY A 756 -25.17 -12.00 -29.34
C GLY A 756 -25.26 -10.47 -29.34
N ASN A 757 -26.02 -9.89 -30.26
CA ASN A 757 -26.35 -8.46 -30.29
C ASN A 757 -27.83 -8.20 -29.96
N LEU A 758 -28.58 -9.24 -29.59
CA LEU A 758 -30.01 -9.20 -29.37
C LEU A 758 -30.32 -9.08 -27.88
N GLY A 759 -30.81 -7.91 -27.49
CA GLY A 759 -31.42 -7.68 -26.19
C GLY A 759 -32.94 -7.69 -26.29
N ILE A 760 -33.63 -8.32 -25.32
CA ILE A 760 -35.09 -8.38 -25.26
C ILE A 760 -35.55 -8.02 -23.85
N LEU A 761 -36.56 -7.15 -23.75
CA LEU A 761 -37.23 -6.79 -22.51
C LEU A 761 -38.62 -7.44 -22.46
N TYR A 762 -38.90 -8.11 -21.35
CA TYR A 762 -40.16 -8.80 -21.07
C TYR A 762 -40.87 -8.19 -19.87
N VAL A 763 -42.20 -8.12 -19.96
CA VAL A 763 -43.09 -7.72 -18.86
C VAL A 763 -44.22 -8.74 -18.78
N ASN A 764 -44.44 -9.28 -17.58
CA ASN A 764 -45.42 -10.34 -17.29
C ASN A 764 -45.30 -11.56 -18.21
N GLY A 765 -44.05 -11.95 -18.52
CA GLY A 765 -43.74 -13.10 -19.36
C GLY A 765 -43.82 -12.83 -20.87
N ALA A 766 -44.38 -11.69 -21.30
CA ALA A 766 -44.49 -11.31 -22.70
C ALA A 766 -43.35 -10.39 -23.12
N GLU A 767 -42.82 -10.57 -24.34
CA GLU A 767 -41.87 -9.64 -24.93
C GLU A 767 -42.57 -8.30 -25.22
N VAL A 768 -41.99 -7.21 -24.73
CA VAL A 768 -42.52 -5.85 -24.96
C VAL A 768 -41.61 -4.97 -25.82
N ALA A 769 -40.32 -5.31 -25.92
CA ALA A 769 -39.35 -4.59 -26.74
C ALA A 769 -38.11 -5.42 -27.04
N ARG A 770 -37.44 -5.12 -28.15
CA ARG A 770 -36.15 -5.71 -28.54
C ARG A 770 -35.20 -4.68 -29.14
N ASN A 771 -33.90 -4.93 -29.01
CA ASN A 771 -32.85 -4.23 -29.75
C ASN A 771 -31.86 -5.26 -30.31
N ALA A 772 -31.75 -5.35 -31.64
CA ALA A 772 -30.86 -6.30 -32.33
C ALA A 772 -29.45 -5.74 -32.62
N ALA A 773 -29.17 -4.51 -32.16
CA ALA A 773 -27.89 -3.80 -32.33
C ALA A 773 -27.20 -3.51 -30.99
N LEU A 774 -27.48 -4.31 -29.95
CA LEU A 774 -26.94 -4.14 -28.61
C LEU A 774 -25.57 -4.86 -28.51
N THR A 775 -24.50 -4.19 -28.93
CA THR A 775 -23.14 -4.76 -28.99
C THR A 775 -22.38 -4.75 -27.65
N SER A 776 -22.80 -3.92 -26.69
CA SER A 776 -22.18 -3.83 -25.35
C SER A 776 -22.69 -4.94 -24.43
N ARG A 777 -21.79 -5.70 -23.81
CA ARG A 777 -22.11 -6.89 -22.99
C ARG A 777 -21.71 -6.67 -21.53
N PRO A 778 -22.20 -7.48 -20.57
CA PRO A 778 -21.70 -7.40 -19.19
C PRO A 778 -20.17 -7.55 -19.10
N SER A 779 -19.56 -8.39 -19.95
CA SER A 779 -18.10 -8.49 -20.05
C SER A 779 -17.40 -7.18 -20.44
N SER A 780 -18.07 -6.29 -21.17
CA SER A 780 -17.57 -4.95 -21.52
C SER A 780 -17.49 -4.00 -20.31
N LEU A 781 -18.18 -4.33 -19.21
CA LEU A 781 -18.17 -3.54 -17.97
C LEU A 781 -17.00 -3.90 -17.04
N GLY A 782 -16.23 -4.93 -17.37
CA GLY A 782 -15.16 -5.46 -16.52
C GLY A 782 -15.70 -6.11 -15.24
N THR A 783 -14.93 -6.00 -14.14
CA THR A 783 -15.38 -6.46 -12.82
C THR A 783 -16.10 -5.30 -12.13
N THR A 784 -17.42 -5.30 -12.15
CA THR A 784 -18.24 -4.25 -11.53
C THR A 784 -18.08 -4.25 -10.01
N THR A 785 -17.95 -3.07 -9.40
CA THR A 785 -17.72 -2.92 -7.94
C THR A 785 -18.94 -2.35 -7.20
N GLN A 786 -19.89 -1.80 -7.94
CA GLN A 786 -21.10 -1.14 -7.43
C GLN A 786 -22.31 -1.81 -8.08
N ASN A 787 -22.85 -2.84 -7.43
CA ASN A 787 -23.98 -3.61 -7.95
C ASN A 787 -25.16 -3.48 -6.99
N TRP A 788 -26.22 -2.81 -7.44
CA TRP A 788 -27.35 -2.49 -6.57
C TRP A 788 -28.70 -2.87 -7.14
N ILE A 789 -29.63 -3.18 -6.22
CA ILE A 789 -31.07 -3.16 -6.47
C ILE A 789 -31.61 -1.92 -5.74
N GLY A 790 -32.29 -1.03 -6.46
CA GLY A 790 -32.94 0.15 -5.86
C GLY A 790 -32.11 1.44 -5.75
N ARG A 791 -30.87 1.46 -6.23
CA ARG A 791 -29.95 2.62 -6.18
C ARG A 791 -29.30 2.87 -7.54
N SER A 792 -29.04 4.14 -7.87
CA SER A 792 -28.32 4.51 -9.09
C SER A 792 -26.84 4.81 -8.89
N GLN A 793 -26.07 4.58 -9.96
CA GLN A 793 -24.74 5.13 -10.16
C GLN A 793 -24.72 6.67 -10.19
N TYR A 794 -25.83 7.32 -10.55
CA TYR A 794 -25.96 8.77 -10.55
C TYR A 794 -26.54 9.23 -9.21
N SER A 795 -25.77 9.99 -8.43
CA SER A 795 -26.18 10.43 -7.09
C SER A 795 -27.39 11.36 -7.08
N GLY A 796 -27.72 11.99 -8.21
CA GLY A 796 -28.90 12.84 -8.37
C GLY A 796 -30.19 12.08 -8.69
N ASP A 797 -30.10 10.79 -9.03
CA ASP A 797 -31.28 9.97 -9.33
C ASP A 797 -31.96 9.49 -8.03
N PRO A 798 -33.30 9.37 -8.02
CA PRO A 798 -34.03 8.92 -6.83
C PRO A 798 -33.79 7.43 -6.53
N TYR A 799 -33.90 7.06 -5.26
CA TYR A 799 -33.98 5.66 -4.85
C TYR A 799 -35.31 5.05 -5.28
N LEU A 800 -35.34 3.72 -5.43
CA LEU A 800 -36.55 3.01 -5.80
C LEU A 800 -37.55 2.96 -4.63
N ASN A 801 -38.80 3.31 -4.90
CA ASN A 801 -39.93 3.07 -4.01
C ASN A 801 -40.73 1.86 -4.49
N ALA A 802 -40.39 0.67 -4.00
CA ALA A 802 -41.00 -0.60 -4.43
C ALA A 802 -40.78 -1.74 -3.43
N ALA A 803 -41.60 -2.79 -3.55
CA ALA A 803 -41.26 -4.12 -3.05
C ALA A 803 -40.60 -4.94 -4.18
N VAL A 804 -39.47 -5.59 -3.93
CA VAL A 804 -38.74 -6.43 -4.90
C VAL A 804 -38.65 -7.85 -4.35
N ASP A 805 -39.03 -8.83 -5.17
CA ASP A 805 -39.12 -10.24 -4.83
C ASP A 805 -38.40 -11.07 -5.91
N SER A 806 -37.80 -12.17 -5.47
CA SER A 806 -37.22 -13.20 -6.31
C SER A 806 -36.32 -12.67 -7.44
N PHE A 807 -35.27 -11.95 -7.05
CA PHE A 807 -34.32 -11.35 -7.99
C PHE A 807 -33.32 -12.40 -8.48
N ARG A 808 -33.33 -12.69 -9.78
CA ARG A 808 -32.57 -13.75 -10.43
C ARG A 808 -31.56 -13.20 -11.42
N VAL A 809 -30.36 -13.78 -11.42
CA VAL A 809 -29.28 -13.46 -12.35
C VAL A 809 -28.80 -14.74 -13.03
N TYR A 810 -28.73 -14.73 -14.37
CA TYR A 810 -28.25 -15.84 -15.18
C TYR A 810 -27.09 -15.37 -16.09
N SER A 811 -26.10 -16.22 -16.33
CA SER A 811 -25.00 -15.98 -17.29
C SER A 811 -25.33 -16.49 -18.71
N ARG A 812 -26.62 -16.69 -18.98
CA ARG A 812 -27.18 -17.04 -20.28
C ARG A 812 -28.48 -16.28 -20.54
N ALA A 813 -28.84 -16.12 -21.80
CA ALA A 813 -30.17 -15.66 -22.17
C ALA A 813 -31.18 -16.81 -21.98
N LEU A 814 -32.23 -16.57 -21.19
CA LEU A 814 -33.38 -17.45 -21.10
C LEU A 814 -34.23 -17.30 -22.38
N SER A 815 -34.83 -18.41 -22.80
CA SER A 815 -35.82 -18.42 -23.88
C SER A 815 -37.14 -17.81 -23.43
N ALA A 816 -37.99 -17.41 -24.39
CA ALA A 816 -39.31 -16.86 -24.09
C ALA A 816 -40.19 -17.81 -23.25
N SER A 817 -40.08 -19.13 -23.46
CA SER A 817 -40.81 -20.14 -22.68
C SER A 817 -40.29 -20.25 -21.23
N GLU A 818 -38.98 -20.14 -21.02
CA GLU A 818 -38.39 -20.08 -19.68
C GLU A 818 -38.82 -18.81 -18.94
N ILE A 819 -38.84 -17.65 -19.62
CA ILE A 819 -39.35 -16.40 -19.05
C ILE A 819 -40.84 -16.49 -18.70
N ALA A 820 -41.66 -17.09 -19.57
CA ALA A 820 -43.07 -17.33 -19.29
C ALA A 820 -43.27 -18.28 -18.08
N SER A 821 -42.36 -19.25 -17.89
CA SER A 821 -42.38 -20.18 -16.76
C SER A 821 -42.03 -19.51 -15.42
N LEU A 822 -41.05 -18.59 -15.42
CA LEU A 822 -40.76 -17.76 -14.23
C LEU A 822 -41.99 -16.91 -13.85
N ASN A 823 -42.62 -16.27 -14.84
CA ASN A 823 -43.84 -15.51 -14.63
C ASN A 823 -45.01 -16.36 -14.09
N SER A 824 -45.21 -17.59 -14.57
CA SER A 824 -46.34 -18.42 -14.11
C SER A 824 -46.10 -19.05 -12.73
N SER A 825 -44.86 -19.38 -12.40
CA SER A 825 -44.50 -19.99 -11.10
C SER A 825 -44.54 -19.00 -9.93
N GLY A 826 -44.66 -17.70 -10.21
CA GLY A 826 -44.58 -16.64 -9.20
C GLY A 826 -43.17 -16.49 -8.61
N GLN A 827 -42.19 -17.12 -9.26
CA GLN A 827 -40.85 -17.35 -8.76
C GLN A 827 -39.83 -16.68 -9.65
#